data_AF-A0AA39LFK7-F1
#
_entry.id   AF-A0AA39LFK7-F1
#
_cell.length_a   1.000
_cell.length_b   1.000
_cell.length_c   1.000
_cell.angle_alpha   90.00
_cell.angle_beta   90.00
_cell.angle_gamma   90.00
#
_symmetry.space_group_name_H-M   'P 1'
#
loop_
_entity.id
_entity.type
_entity.pdbx_description
1 polymer ?
#
loop_
_entity_poly.entity_id
_entity_poly.type
_entity_poly.pdbx_seq_one_letter_code
_entity_poly.pdbx_strand_id
1 'polypeptide(L)'
;MSQGITFKVRKSALGCKSQFRSKRSDCAVVWPRHCSDSGTRCTQTAANTCSRCGYIKVRPPQAVAPTETSTDIATPGRFFSWNMFGQEFVVGTVGTVAVTVVGVVIYYISQMSERKKLQPPPGVSVEKQAVEIKGQKGVYKSGLLADSEENVIEKFWPEVSTLYEAFQRGLDISNNGPCLGYRTGEDQPYTFINYVDVHRMAREIGAALIGKFGLKAGNETHVGLYSKNCPEWFITALGCIQHSIVVVPLYDTLGAESASFIVRQTDISVIIVDNVEKIKKLASSKTDHPTLRHIIVIDNKGIDDEIREKAKEAGIEITSFKDALLEGRLSPQKFTPPKADDTYLICYTSGTTGNPKGVVLSHRNLIANLAGFFRMLDSFKSFGAFETSDCLISYLPLSHMFEQMCHWASMSSGSSIGYFRGSVQGLTSDLKELKPTIFPVVPRLLNRMYDGIQAKLRKSSTLKRMLFERAYKAKVEQLKTGIVQNNTFWDKLVFKPIRELTGGRVRYMAVGSAPISAEVLETCRVALGATILEGYGQTECTAIATMTWPSEFTAGHCGAPAPCTTMKLGDVPELNYFASEGKGEIRIKGPAVTSGYYKDPEKTADLFDEDGFLCTGDIGEMRPNGTIRVIDRKKHIFKLAQGEYVAPEKIENVYVRTGSVQQVYVDGDSLERSLVAIVVPEFHEIKKWYKANISEEEISNQELCLNKQVVAYVLDEMRAIGKANKLNSIEQVQSVYLESEPFSVENGLLTPTMKAKRPQLRLKYKETMAALYKAQAAK
;
A
#
# COMPACT_ATOMS: atom_id res chain seq x y z
N MET A 1 -25.96 17.72 53.21
CA MET A 1 -27.35 17.27 53.00
C MET A 1 -27.36 16.50 51.67
N SER A 2 -27.08 15.19 51.64
CA SER A 2 -28.02 14.06 51.88
C SER A 2 -29.17 14.09 50.85
N GLN A 3 -29.49 13.12 50.00
CA GLN A 3 -29.37 11.64 49.96
C GLN A 3 -29.47 11.23 48.45
N GLY A 4 -29.06 10.09 47.90
CA GLY A 4 -28.73 8.77 48.44
C GLY A 4 -29.93 7.81 48.38
N ILE A 5 -30.17 7.10 47.26
CA ILE A 5 -31.03 5.90 47.26
C ILE A 5 -30.40 4.77 46.41
N THR A 6 -30.10 3.69 47.12
CA THR A 6 -29.63 2.37 46.70
C THR A 6 -30.83 1.44 46.51
N PHE A 7 -30.75 0.44 45.61
CA PHE A 7 -31.57 -0.77 45.74
C PHE A 7 -30.74 -2.06 45.66
N LYS A 8 -31.07 -2.95 46.60
CA LYS A 8 -30.42 -4.20 46.98
C LYS A 8 -30.75 -5.36 46.03
N VAL A 9 -29.75 -6.23 45.89
CA VAL A 9 -29.82 -7.61 45.41
C VAL A 9 -30.63 -8.50 46.38
N ARG A 10 -31.41 -9.46 45.84
CA ARG A 10 -31.77 -10.70 46.51
C ARG A 10 -31.54 -11.92 45.60
N LYS A 11 -30.80 -12.88 46.14
CA LYS A 11 -30.56 -14.23 45.59
C LYS A 11 -31.81 -15.10 45.76
N SER A 12 -32.01 -16.04 44.83
CA SER A 12 -32.58 -17.36 45.11
C SER A 12 -31.85 -18.41 44.28
N ALA A 13 -31.41 -19.46 44.98
CA ALA A 13 -30.65 -20.59 44.47
C ALA A 13 -31.56 -21.79 44.17
N LEU A 14 -31.17 -22.61 43.19
CA LEU A 14 -31.45 -24.04 42.94
C LEU A 14 -30.70 -24.35 41.62
N GLY A 15 -29.80 -25.31 41.43
CA GLY A 15 -29.35 -26.45 42.22
C GLY A 15 -29.33 -27.73 41.35
N CYS A 16 -28.22 -28.03 40.67
CA CYS A 16 -27.71 -29.38 40.29
C CYS A 16 -26.45 -29.21 39.40
N LYS A 17 -25.19 -29.41 39.85
CA LYS A 17 -24.40 -30.67 40.03
C LYS A 17 -24.45 -31.56 38.77
N SER A 18 -23.34 -31.80 38.05
CA SER A 18 -22.13 -32.59 38.43
C SER A 18 -20.85 -32.11 37.70
N GLN A 19 -19.79 -31.69 38.40
CA GLN A 19 -18.57 -32.46 38.73
C GLN A 19 -17.82 -33.12 37.55
N PHE A 20 -16.61 -32.63 37.23
CA PHE A 20 -15.35 -33.35 37.53
C PHE A 20 -14.14 -32.39 37.65
N ARG A 21 -13.43 -32.57 38.77
CA ARG A 21 -12.10 -32.08 39.20
C ARG A 21 -11.00 -32.51 38.19
N SER A 22 -9.74 -32.05 38.15
CA SER A 22 -8.80 -31.18 38.89
C SER A 22 -7.54 -31.11 37.98
N LYS A 23 -6.48 -30.31 38.13
CA LYS A 23 -5.71 -29.81 39.28
C LYS A 23 -4.71 -28.79 38.67
N ARG A 24 -4.58 -27.61 39.25
CA ARG A 24 -3.42 -26.72 39.06
C ARG A 24 -2.29 -27.22 39.97
N SER A 25 -1.06 -27.09 39.50
CA SER A 25 0.14 -27.12 40.34
C SER A 25 1.07 -26.00 39.90
N ASP A 26 1.41 -25.18 40.90
CA ASP A 26 2.33 -24.07 40.87
C ASP A 26 3.76 -24.49 40.49
N CYS A 27 4.46 -23.65 39.73
CA CYS A 27 5.91 -23.57 39.78
C CYS A 27 6.33 -22.09 39.71
N ALA A 28 6.79 -21.59 40.85
CA ALA A 28 7.48 -20.33 40.99
C ALA A 28 8.83 -20.35 40.25
N VAL A 29 9.14 -19.28 39.52
CA VAL A 29 10.47 -19.07 38.93
C VAL A 29 11.27 -18.17 39.85
N VAL A 30 12.29 -18.75 40.47
CA VAL A 30 13.33 -18.08 41.25
C VAL A 30 14.44 -17.63 40.30
N TRP A 31 14.82 -16.35 40.39
CA TRP A 31 16.01 -15.79 39.75
C TRP A 31 17.28 -16.13 40.55
N PRO A 32 18.43 -16.36 39.89
CA PRO A 32 19.72 -16.09 40.50
C PRO A 32 20.48 -14.93 39.82
N ARG A 33 21.19 -14.21 40.68
CA ARG A 33 22.08 -13.06 40.41
C ARG A 33 23.41 -13.49 39.78
N HIS A 34 24.09 -12.50 39.21
CA HIS A 34 25.44 -12.48 38.65
C HIS A 34 26.53 -13.27 39.42
N CYS A 35 27.45 -13.85 38.65
CA CYS A 35 28.89 -13.83 38.97
C CYS A 35 29.74 -13.86 37.69
N SER A 36 30.94 -13.33 37.83
CA SER A 36 31.89 -12.82 36.85
C SER A 36 32.92 -13.84 36.34
N ASP A 37 33.52 -13.49 35.21
CA ASP A 37 34.90 -13.74 34.75
C ASP A 37 35.44 -15.11 34.33
N SER A 38 36.31 -14.97 33.31
CA SER A 38 37.37 -15.87 32.81
C SER A 38 36.98 -17.00 31.86
N GLY A 39 37.52 -16.90 30.64
CA GLY A 39 37.50 -17.96 29.65
C GLY A 39 38.49 -19.08 29.97
N THR A 40 38.29 -20.25 29.37
CA THR A 40 39.22 -20.96 28.47
C THR A 40 38.52 -22.24 27.99
N ARG A 41 38.72 -22.62 26.73
CA ARG A 41 38.26 -23.89 26.15
C ARG A 41 39.02 -25.06 26.76
N CYS A 42 38.35 -26.19 27.01
CA CYS A 42 38.91 -27.48 26.66
C CYS A 42 37.81 -28.55 26.51
N THR A 43 37.96 -29.32 25.44
CA THR A 43 37.15 -30.45 24.99
C THR A 43 37.48 -31.73 25.75
N GLN A 44 36.48 -32.53 26.13
CA GLN A 44 36.55 -33.99 26.00
C GLN A 44 35.18 -34.66 26.17
N THR A 45 34.88 -35.49 25.18
CA THR A 45 33.76 -36.42 25.04
C THR A 45 33.92 -37.64 25.96
N ALA A 46 32.81 -38.08 26.57
CA ALA A 46 32.58 -39.49 26.89
C ALA A 46 31.10 -39.82 26.65
N ALA A 47 30.86 -40.74 25.73
CA ALA A 47 29.55 -41.28 25.41
C ALA A 47 29.35 -42.61 26.17
N ASN A 48 28.14 -42.83 26.70
CA ASN A 48 27.57 -44.17 26.87
C ASN A 48 26.15 -44.16 26.28
N THR A 49 26.00 -44.97 25.24
CA THR A 49 24.78 -45.44 24.55
C THR A 49 23.96 -46.35 25.51
N CYS A 50 22.71 -46.80 25.32
CA CYS A 50 21.83 -47.18 24.21
C CYS A 50 20.43 -47.45 24.87
N SER A 51 19.24 -47.37 24.29
CA SER A 51 18.80 -47.97 23.01
C SER A 51 17.36 -47.61 22.59
N ARG A 52 17.17 -47.62 21.26
CA ARG A 52 15.96 -47.68 20.39
C ARG A 52 15.51 -46.36 19.71
N CYS A 53 16.18 -45.86 18.64
CA CYS A 53 16.21 -46.23 17.19
C CYS A 53 14.93 -45.91 16.40
N GLY A 54 14.90 -45.30 15.20
CA GLY A 54 15.87 -44.77 14.20
C GLY A 54 15.06 -44.10 13.06
N TYR A 55 15.49 -43.23 12.13
CA TYR A 55 16.76 -42.98 11.44
C TYR A 55 16.79 -41.53 10.89
N ILE A 56 17.92 -40.82 11.00
CA ILE A 56 18.32 -39.63 10.22
C ILE A 56 19.73 -39.93 9.67
N LYS A 57 20.01 -39.52 8.42
CA LYS A 57 21.35 -39.58 7.80
C LYS A 57 21.79 -38.17 7.40
N VAL A 58 22.82 -37.66 8.07
CA VAL A 58 23.66 -36.53 7.64
C VAL A 58 25.12 -36.95 7.85
N ARG A 59 26.01 -36.64 6.90
CA ARG A 59 27.47 -36.65 7.09
C ARG A 59 28.07 -35.32 6.64
N PRO A 60 29.22 -34.90 7.22
CA PRO A 60 29.72 -33.52 7.24
C PRO A 60 30.97 -33.30 6.34
N PRO A 61 31.56 -32.09 6.30
CA PRO A 61 32.54 -31.66 5.29
C PRO A 61 34.00 -31.69 5.77
N GLN A 62 34.96 -31.63 4.84
CA GLN A 62 36.24 -30.88 4.97
C GLN A 62 37.01 -30.81 3.63
N ALA A 63 37.89 -29.81 3.53
CA ALA A 63 38.54 -29.29 2.32
C ALA A 63 40.04 -29.63 2.21
N VAL A 64 40.65 -29.14 1.11
CA VAL A 64 42.08 -28.86 0.81
C VAL A 64 42.75 -29.80 -0.21
N ALA A 65 43.29 -29.19 -1.27
CA ALA A 65 44.12 -29.74 -2.37
C ALA A 65 45.61 -29.87 -1.96
N PRO A 66 46.53 -30.48 -2.75
CA PRO A 66 47.06 -29.83 -3.98
C PRO A 66 47.61 -30.76 -5.11
N THR A 67 48.02 -30.08 -6.20
CA THR A 67 49.13 -30.34 -7.17
C THR A 67 49.00 -31.32 -8.36
N GLU A 68 49.17 -30.71 -9.56
CA GLU A 68 49.95 -31.12 -10.77
C GLU A 68 49.46 -32.35 -11.57
N THR A 69 49.47 -32.43 -12.92
CA THR A 69 50.26 -31.81 -14.00
C THR A 69 49.56 -31.97 -15.39
N SER A 70 49.77 -30.95 -16.24
CA SER A 70 50.08 -30.97 -17.70
C SER A 70 49.16 -31.56 -18.80
N THR A 71 48.77 -30.68 -19.76
CA THR A 71 48.90 -30.73 -21.26
C THR A 71 48.39 -31.94 -22.06
N ASP A 72 48.07 -31.89 -23.34
CA ASP A 72 47.55 -30.92 -24.31
C ASP A 72 47.06 -31.78 -25.50
N ILE A 73 45.95 -31.36 -26.09
CA ILE A 73 45.57 -31.35 -27.52
C ILE A 73 46.32 -32.29 -28.51
N ALA A 74 45.57 -33.14 -29.24
CA ALA A 74 45.66 -33.27 -30.72
C ALA A 74 44.63 -34.26 -31.34
N THR A 75 43.75 -33.76 -32.21
CA THR A 75 43.13 -34.43 -33.39
C THR A 75 44.17 -34.63 -34.52
N PRO A 76 43.97 -35.31 -35.69
CA PRO A 76 42.71 -35.64 -36.43
C PRO A 76 42.68 -36.97 -37.28
N GLY A 77 41.57 -37.21 -38.01
CA GLY A 77 41.55 -37.96 -39.30
C GLY A 77 40.61 -39.19 -39.33
N ARG A 78 39.42 -39.14 -39.94
CA ARG A 78 39.02 -39.24 -41.37
C ARG A 78 38.83 -40.69 -41.92
N PHE A 79 37.56 -40.95 -42.27
CA PHE A 79 37.03 -41.65 -43.47
C PHE A 79 36.76 -43.18 -43.54
N PHE A 80 35.59 -43.43 -44.16
CA PHE A 80 35.09 -44.56 -44.95
C PHE A 80 34.05 -45.55 -44.36
N SER A 81 32.97 -45.61 -45.14
CA SER A 81 31.69 -46.33 -45.10
C SER A 81 31.79 -47.83 -45.40
N TRP A 82 30.81 -48.63 -44.97
CA TRP A 82 29.76 -49.25 -45.81
C TRP A 82 28.77 -50.10 -44.99
N ASN A 83 27.56 -50.19 -45.54
CA ASN A 83 26.33 -50.82 -45.03
C ASN A 83 26.41 -52.35 -44.83
N MET A 84 25.66 -52.90 -43.88
CA MET A 84 24.51 -53.81 -44.10
C MET A 84 23.92 -54.38 -42.79
N PHE A 85 22.63 -54.76 -42.85
CA PHE A 85 21.74 -55.34 -41.84
C PHE A 85 21.14 -54.30 -40.86
N GLY A 86 19.84 -53.99 -40.85
CA GLY A 86 18.67 -54.76 -41.25
C GLY A 86 17.89 -55.17 -40.00
N GLN A 87 16.81 -54.41 -39.72
CA GLN A 87 15.71 -54.71 -38.78
C GLN A 87 16.07 -55.02 -37.32
N GLU A 88 16.01 -54.03 -36.43
CA GLU A 88 15.50 -54.18 -35.04
C GLU A 88 15.51 -52.86 -34.21
N PHE A 89 14.98 -51.73 -34.72
CA PHE A 89 14.87 -50.52 -33.87
C PHE A 89 13.69 -49.63 -34.28
N VAL A 90 12.46 -50.09 -34.05
CA VAL A 90 11.26 -49.22 -34.10
C VAL A 90 10.39 -49.30 -32.84
N VAL A 91 10.62 -50.27 -31.94
CA VAL A 91 9.77 -50.44 -30.74
C VAL A 91 10.26 -49.59 -29.55
N GLY A 92 11.54 -49.20 -29.51
CA GLY A 92 12.12 -48.45 -28.39
C GLY A 92 11.73 -46.97 -28.34
N THR A 93 11.61 -46.29 -29.48
CA THR A 93 11.40 -44.83 -29.52
C THR A 93 9.96 -44.43 -29.19
N VAL A 94 8.97 -45.26 -29.54
CA VAL A 94 7.56 -45.01 -29.22
C VAL A 94 7.29 -45.21 -27.73
N GLY A 95 7.92 -46.22 -27.12
CA GLY A 95 7.83 -46.48 -25.68
C GLY A 95 8.40 -45.34 -24.84
N THR A 96 9.58 -44.81 -25.18
CA THR A 96 10.22 -43.71 -24.43
C THR A 96 9.46 -42.38 -24.58
N VAL A 97 8.92 -42.08 -25.76
CA VAL A 97 8.06 -40.90 -25.96
C VAL A 97 6.74 -41.07 -25.21
N ALA A 98 6.11 -42.25 -25.24
CA ALA A 98 4.87 -42.51 -24.51
C ALA A 98 5.06 -42.42 -22.99
N VAL A 99 6.15 -42.98 -22.44
CA VAL A 99 6.46 -42.88 -21.00
C VAL A 99 6.78 -41.44 -20.59
N THR A 100 7.47 -40.67 -21.43
CA THR A 100 7.76 -39.25 -21.14
C THR A 100 6.47 -38.41 -21.20
N VAL A 101 5.60 -38.65 -22.18
CA VAL A 101 4.30 -37.96 -22.29
C VAL A 101 3.39 -38.34 -21.13
N VAL A 102 3.30 -39.62 -20.77
CA VAL A 102 2.52 -40.08 -19.60
C VAL A 102 3.09 -39.53 -18.31
N GLY A 103 4.41 -39.48 -18.14
CA GLY A 103 5.06 -38.87 -16.98
C GLY A 103 4.80 -37.36 -16.88
N VAL A 104 4.84 -36.64 -18.01
CA VAL A 104 4.48 -35.21 -18.09
C VAL A 104 2.99 -35.01 -17.83
N VAL A 105 2.13 -35.89 -18.32
CA VAL A 105 0.67 -35.85 -18.10
C VAL A 105 0.34 -36.17 -16.64
N ILE A 106 0.97 -37.18 -16.02
CA ILE A 106 0.81 -37.50 -14.59
C ILE A 106 1.35 -36.36 -13.73
N TYR A 107 2.51 -35.80 -14.07
CA TYR A 107 3.03 -34.61 -13.41
C TYR A 107 2.08 -33.41 -13.57
N TYR A 108 1.50 -33.23 -14.76
CA TYR A 108 0.53 -32.16 -15.02
C TYR A 108 -0.79 -32.40 -14.27
N ILE A 109 -1.30 -33.63 -14.22
CA ILE A 109 -2.50 -34.03 -13.46
C ILE A 109 -2.24 -33.87 -11.95
N SER A 110 -1.06 -34.22 -11.46
CA SER A 110 -0.63 -34.01 -10.07
C SER A 110 -0.48 -32.52 -9.75
N GLN A 111 0.01 -31.70 -10.68
CA GLN A 111 0.04 -30.24 -10.54
C GLN A 111 -1.36 -29.61 -10.71
N MET A 112 -2.28 -30.28 -11.41
CA MET A 112 -3.69 -29.90 -11.49
C MET A 112 -4.45 -30.24 -10.20
N SER A 113 -4.08 -31.31 -9.50
CA SER A 113 -4.71 -31.70 -8.23
C SER A 113 -4.27 -30.85 -7.04
N GLU A 114 -3.11 -30.19 -7.10
CA GLU A 114 -2.63 -29.23 -6.09
C GLU A 114 -3.25 -27.81 -6.21
N ARG A 115 -4.16 -27.58 -7.17
CA ARG A 115 -4.75 -26.25 -7.39
C ARG A 115 -5.70 -25.87 -6.25
N LYS A 116 -5.17 -25.12 -5.27
CA LYS A 116 -5.96 -24.49 -4.21
C LYS A 116 -6.88 -23.43 -4.81
N LYS A 117 -8.17 -23.75 -4.90
CA LYS A 117 -9.21 -22.88 -5.43
C LYS A 117 -9.62 -21.88 -4.34
N LEU A 118 -9.52 -20.59 -4.60
CA LEU A 118 -10.03 -19.56 -3.70
C LEU A 118 -11.56 -19.60 -3.74
N GLN A 119 -12.16 -20.01 -2.63
CA GLN A 119 -13.61 -20.11 -2.47
C GLN A 119 -14.07 -19.29 -1.26
N PRO A 120 -15.24 -18.64 -1.35
CA PRO A 120 -15.89 -18.05 -0.19
C PRO A 120 -16.13 -19.08 0.93
N PRO A 121 -16.30 -18.63 2.17
CA PRO A 121 -16.79 -19.48 3.26
C PRO A 121 -18.11 -20.18 2.90
N PRO A 122 -18.40 -21.37 3.49
CA PRO A 122 -19.72 -21.96 3.41
C PRO A 122 -20.81 -20.97 3.84
N GLY A 123 -21.91 -20.88 3.08
CA GLY A 123 -23.02 -19.95 3.35
C GLY A 123 -22.82 -18.53 2.82
N VAL A 124 -21.60 -18.16 2.39
CA VAL A 124 -21.30 -16.85 1.81
C VAL A 124 -21.27 -16.96 0.28
N SER A 125 -22.01 -16.08 -0.40
CA SER A 125 -22.07 -16.02 -1.86
C SER A 125 -21.36 -14.78 -2.41
N VAL A 126 -20.58 -14.94 -3.48
CA VAL A 126 -20.02 -13.81 -4.26
C VAL A 126 -21.11 -12.96 -4.92
N GLU A 127 -22.33 -13.50 -5.06
CA GLU A 127 -23.50 -12.77 -5.55
C GLU A 127 -24.24 -12.01 -4.43
N LYS A 128 -23.81 -12.14 -3.18
CA LYS A 128 -24.41 -11.46 -2.02
C LYS A 128 -23.34 -11.07 -0.99
N GLN A 129 -22.48 -10.14 -1.39
CA GLN A 129 -21.33 -9.72 -0.59
C GLN A 129 -21.63 -8.64 0.44
N ALA A 130 -22.81 -8.03 0.36
CA ALA A 130 -23.34 -7.17 1.41
C ALA A 130 -24.74 -7.64 1.79
N VAL A 131 -25.07 -7.49 3.07
CA VAL A 131 -26.38 -7.82 3.60
C VAL A 131 -26.96 -6.63 4.33
N GLU A 132 -28.24 -6.36 4.10
CA GLU A 132 -28.95 -5.30 4.79
C GLU A 132 -29.09 -5.64 6.28
N ILE A 133 -28.86 -4.65 7.14
CA ILE A 133 -28.93 -4.80 8.59
C ILE A 133 -30.41 -4.88 9.00
N LYS A 134 -30.76 -5.90 9.79
CA LYS A 134 -32.12 -6.09 10.29
C LYS A 134 -32.60 -4.84 11.03
N GLY A 135 -33.69 -4.25 10.56
CA GLY A 135 -34.29 -3.04 11.14
C GLY A 135 -33.67 -1.72 10.67
N GLN A 136 -32.68 -1.73 9.79
CA GLN A 136 -32.07 -0.51 9.22
C GLN A 136 -32.11 -0.58 7.69
N LYS A 137 -33.22 -0.10 7.11
CA LYS A 137 -33.44 -0.14 5.66
C LYS A 137 -32.36 0.67 4.92
N GLY A 138 -31.76 0.08 3.89
CA GLY A 138 -30.71 0.69 3.08
C GLY A 138 -29.33 0.78 3.75
N VAL A 139 -29.17 0.19 4.93
CA VAL A 139 -27.87 0.10 5.62
C VAL A 139 -27.34 -1.32 5.51
N TYR A 140 -26.13 -1.46 5.01
CA TYR A 140 -25.52 -2.73 4.69
C TYR A 140 -24.29 -3.01 5.56
N LYS A 141 -24.13 -4.27 5.97
CA LYS A 141 -22.90 -4.83 6.55
C LYS A 141 -22.26 -5.83 5.59
N SER A 142 -21.02 -6.20 5.88
CA SER A 142 -20.30 -7.22 5.10
C SER A 142 -21.06 -8.55 5.09
N GLY A 143 -21.12 -9.22 3.93
CA GLY A 143 -21.70 -10.56 3.79
C GLY A 143 -20.94 -11.62 4.59
N LEU A 144 -19.68 -11.36 4.95
CA LEU A 144 -18.90 -12.20 5.87
C LEU A 144 -19.43 -12.18 7.31
N LEU A 145 -20.34 -11.26 7.63
CA LEU A 145 -21.01 -11.13 8.93
C LEU A 145 -22.52 -11.41 8.82
N ALA A 146 -22.98 -12.06 7.74
CA ALA A 146 -24.40 -12.32 7.52
C ALA A 146 -25.05 -13.10 8.67
N ASP A 147 -24.36 -14.14 9.15
CA ASP A 147 -24.83 -14.99 10.25
C ASP A 147 -24.39 -14.49 11.64
N SER A 148 -23.72 -13.32 11.71
CA SER A 148 -23.30 -12.71 12.97
C SER A 148 -24.39 -11.80 13.54
N GLU A 149 -24.57 -11.83 14.86
CA GLU A 149 -25.37 -10.84 15.59
C GLU A 149 -24.71 -9.46 15.55
N GLU A 150 -23.38 -9.42 15.53
CA GLU A 150 -22.62 -8.18 15.38
C GLU A 150 -22.69 -7.66 13.95
N ASN A 151 -22.86 -6.35 13.80
CA ASN A 151 -22.88 -5.69 12.49
C ASN A 151 -21.49 -5.31 11.98
N VAL A 152 -20.52 -5.20 12.88
CA VAL A 152 -19.12 -4.88 12.59
C VAL A 152 -18.21 -5.67 13.50
N ILE A 153 -16.97 -5.87 13.09
CA ILE A 153 -15.90 -6.36 13.97
C ILE A 153 -14.95 -5.23 14.36
N GLU A 154 -14.51 -5.28 15.61
CA GLU A 154 -13.55 -4.33 16.15
C GLU A 154 -12.18 -4.96 16.40
N LYS A 155 -12.15 -6.26 16.71
CA LYS A 155 -10.92 -6.98 17.01
C LYS A 155 -10.91 -8.32 16.27
N PHE A 156 -9.75 -8.68 15.73
CA PHE A 156 -9.54 -10.01 15.15
C PHE A 156 -8.92 -10.97 16.17
N TRP A 157 -7.94 -10.48 16.94
CA TRP A 157 -7.43 -11.15 18.12
C TRP A 157 -8.02 -10.51 19.38
N PRO A 158 -8.72 -11.27 20.25
CA PRO A 158 -9.39 -10.71 21.43
C PRO A 158 -8.46 -9.92 22.36
N GLU A 159 -7.20 -10.34 22.47
CA GLU A 159 -6.15 -9.78 23.30
C GLU A 159 -5.50 -8.51 22.73
N VAL A 160 -5.70 -8.20 21.45
CA VAL A 160 -5.10 -7.05 20.78
C VAL A 160 -6.11 -5.91 20.68
N SER A 161 -5.96 -4.90 21.54
CA SER A 161 -6.79 -3.68 21.57
C SER A 161 -5.99 -2.40 21.24
N THR A 162 -4.66 -2.49 21.25
CA THR A 162 -3.75 -1.39 20.92
C THR A 162 -2.68 -1.82 19.91
N LEU A 163 -2.05 -0.84 19.26
CA LEU A 163 -0.93 -1.10 18.36
C LEU A 163 0.33 -1.58 19.10
N TYR A 164 0.44 -1.24 20.39
CA TYR A 164 1.47 -1.82 21.25
C TYR A 164 1.29 -3.33 21.37
N GLU A 165 0.07 -3.79 21.71
CA GLU A 165 -0.26 -5.22 21.79
C GLU A 165 -0.15 -5.90 20.42
N ALA A 166 -0.50 -5.21 19.33
CA ALA A 166 -0.34 -5.73 17.98
C ALA A 166 1.15 -5.99 17.66
N PHE A 167 2.05 -5.06 18.00
CA PHE A 167 3.49 -5.29 17.84
C PHE A 167 3.99 -6.42 18.74
N GLN A 168 3.55 -6.49 20.00
CA GLN A 168 3.96 -7.56 20.92
C GLN A 168 3.56 -8.94 20.42
N ARG A 169 2.34 -9.07 19.88
CA ARG A 169 1.90 -10.29 19.22
C ARG A 169 2.85 -10.69 18.09
N GLY A 170 3.23 -9.75 17.23
CA GLY A 170 4.19 -9.96 16.15
C GLY A 170 5.56 -10.41 16.64
N LEU A 171 6.09 -9.74 17.67
CA LEU A 171 7.33 -10.09 18.35
C LEU A 171 7.28 -11.55 18.84
N ASP A 172 6.23 -11.94 19.56
CA ASP A 172 6.07 -13.26 20.17
C ASP A 172 6.05 -14.39 19.12
N ILE A 173 5.30 -14.21 18.03
CA ILE A 173 5.17 -15.25 16.99
C ILE A 173 6.33 -15.27 16.00
N SER A 174 7.06 -14.15 15.86
CA SER A 174 8.21 -14.06 14.94
C SER A 174 9.39 -14.94 15.36
N ASN A 175 9.45 -15.36 16.63
CA ASN A 175 10.60 -16.05 17.22
C ASN A 175 11.92 -15.28 16.99
N ASN A 176 11.88 -13.95 17.20
CA ASN A 176 12.98 -13.02 16.93
C ASN A 176 13.48 -13.04 15.47
N GLY A 177 12.57 -13.26 14.51
CA GLY A 177 12.87 -13.19 13.08
C GLY A 177 13.25 -11.79 12.58
N PRO A 178 13.58 -11.66 11.27
CA PRO A 178 13.79 -10.36 10.64
C PRO A 178 12.54 -9.46 10.77
N CYS A 179 12.73 -8.20 11.17
CA CYS A 179 11.65 -7.23 11.35
C CYS A 179 11.74 -6.10 10.32
N LEU A 180 12.78 -5.27 10.39
CA LEU A 180 12.94 -4.07 9.55
C LEU A 180 14.21 -4.18 8.70
N GLY A 181 14.04 -4.22 7.39
CA GLY A 181 15.10 -4.35 6.39
C GLY A 181 15.37 -3.03 5.67
N TYR A 182 16.63 -2.71 5.47
CA TYR A 182 17.05 -1.54 4.69
C TYR A 182 18.23 -1.88 3.79
N ARG A 183 18.44 -1.04 2.77
CA ARG A 183 19.46 -1.22 1.74
C ARG A 183 20.16 0.11 1.47
N THR A 184 21.49 0.13 1.51
CA THR A 184 22.29 1.37 1.40
C THR A 184 22.74 1.69 -0.03
N GLY A 185 22.77 0.70 -0.93
CA GLY A 185 23.23 0.88 -2.31
C GLY A 185 22.59 -0.12 -3.28
N GLU A 186 22.71 0.16 -4.59
CA GLU A 186 22.15 -0.67 -5.67
C GLU A 186 22.72 -2.09 -5.73
N ASP A 187 23.98 -2.26 -5.32
CA ASP A 187 24.69 -3.54 -5.41
C ASP A 187 24.83 -4.23 -4.05
N GLN A 188 24.17 -3.69 -3.02
CA GLN A 188 24.24 -4.21 -1.65
C GLN A 188 23.02 -5.07 -1.34
N PRO A 189 23.12 -6.13 -0.52
CA PRO A 189 21.96 -6.86 -0.06
C PRO A 189 21.14 -6.04 0.94
N TYR A 190 19.91 -6.48 1.22
CA TYR A 190 19.14 -5.97 2.36
C TYR A 190 19.73 -6.46 3.68
N THR A 191 19.87 -5.54 4.63
CA THR A 191 20.24 -5.84 6.03
C THR A 191 19.00 -5.69 6.90
N PHE A 192 18.73 -6.67 7.77
CA PHE A 192 17.55 -6.67 8.64
C PHE A 192 17.92 -6.51 10.11
N ILE A 193 17.14 -5.67 10.80
CA ILE A 193 17.06 -5.58 12.25
C ILE A 193 15.99 -6.59 12.71
N ASN A 194 16.30 -7.41 13.71
CA ASN A 194 15.35 -8.39 14.25
C ASN A 194 14.32 -7.73 15.19
N TYR A 195 13.25 -8.45 15.52
CA TYR A 195 12.16 -7.93 16.34
C TYR A 195 12.58 -7.49 17.75
N VAL A 196 13.48 -8.23 18.43
CA VAL A 196 13.97 -7.88 19.77
C VAL A 196 14.80 -6.59 19.74
N ASP A 197 15.63 -6.42 18.72
CA ASP A 197 16.44 -5.21 18.53
C ASP A 197 15.57 -4.00 18.19
N VAL A 198 14.57 -4.17 17.33
CA VAL A 198 13.57 -3.11 17.06
C VAL A 198 12.85 -2.71 18.34
N HIS A 199 12.39 -3.68 19.14
CA HIS A 199 11.73 -3.40 20.41
C HIS A 199 12.65 -2.66 21.39
N ARG A 200 13.92 -3.07 21.48
CA ARG A 200 14.94 -2.39 22.30
C ARG A 200 15.17 -0.96 21.84
N MET A 201 15.40 -0.75 20.55
CA MET A 201 15.63 0.60 19.99
C MET A 201 14.41 1.50 20.19
N ALA A 202 13.19 0.95 20.09
CA ALA A 202 11.95 1.68 20.39
C ALA A 202 11.88 2.14 21.86
N ARG A 203 12.31 1.28 22.80
CA ARG A 203 12.42 1.63 24.23
C ARG A 203 13.46 2.71 24.48
N GLU A 204 14.61 2.61 23.80
CA GLU A 204 15.69 3.59 23.89
C GLU A 204 15.22 4.96 23.37
N ILE A 205 14.66 5.06 22.16
CA ILE A 205 14.19 6.35 21.65
C ILE A 205 13.02 6.91 22.47
N GLY A 206 12.08 6.07 22.91
CA GLY A 206 10.97 6.48 23.78
C GLY A 206 11.44 7.07 25.11
N ALA A 207 12.45 6.44 25.73
CA ALA A 207 13.07 6.95 26.95
C ALA A 207 13.79 8.28 26.72
N ALA A 208 14.48 8.44 25.59
CA ALA A 208 15.17 9.69 25.24
C ALA A 208 14.19 10.85 25.04
N LEU A 209 13.06 10.61 24.34
CA LEU A 209 12.00 11.60 24.13
C LEU A 209 11.53 12.24 25.44
N ILE A 210 11.40 11.45 26.51
CA ILE A 210 10.99 11.94 27.82
C ILE A 210 12.19 12.50 28.60
N GLY A 211 13.22 11.68 28.82
CA GLY A 211 14.30 11.98 29.76
C GLY A 211 15.26 13.05 29.27
N LYS A 212 15.60 13.05 27.98
CA LYS A 212 16.55 13.98 27.36
C LYS A 212 15.83 15.19 26.73
N PHE A 213 14.79 14.92 25.94
CA PHE A 213 14.08 15.96 25.19
C PHE A 213 12.90 16.58 25.94
N GLY A 214 12.67 16.17 27.19
CA GLY A 214 11.74 16.82 28.11
C GLY A 214 10.25 16.66 27.76
N LEU A 215 9.90 15.70 26.89
CA LEU A 215 8.50 15.42 26.58
C LEU A 215 7.80 14.76 27.76
N LYS A 216 6.51 15.05 27.92
CA LYS A 216 5.67 14.37 28.90
C LYS A 216 5.08 13.11 28.25
N ALA A 217 5.08 11.99 28.98
CA ALA A 217 4.29 10.84 28.58
C ALA A 217 2.79 11.19 28.61
N GLY A 218 2.01 10.67 27.67
CA GLY A 218 0.57 10.90 27.58
C GLY A 218 0.09 11.39 26.22
N ASN A 219 -1.23 11.33 26.03
CA ASN A 219 -1.90 11.50 24.73
C ASN A 219 -2.11 12.96 24.28
N GLU A 220 -1.60 13.92 25.03
CA GLU A 220 -1.58 15.35 24.66
C GLU A 220 -0.23 15.76 24.04
N THR A 221 0.78 14.89 24.12
CA THR A 221 2.13 15.15 23.60
C THR A 221 2.25 14.68 22.17
N HIS A 222 2.83 15.52 21.30
CA HIS A 222 3.02 15.25 19.88
C HIS A 222 4.49 15.14 19.51
N VAL A 223 4.83 14.18 18.66
CA VAL A 223 6.15 14.06 18.02
C VAL A 223 5.99 14.06 16.51
N GLY A 224 6.73 14.93 15.83
CA GLY A 224 6.73 15.01 14.37
C GLY A 224 7.65 13.97 13.75
N LEU A 225 7.20 13.31 12.69
CA LEU A 225 8.04 12.46 11.83
C LEU A 225 8.04 13.01 10.40
N TYR A 226 9.11 13.70 10.02
CA TYR A 226 9.27 14.30 8.68
C TYR A 226 10.42 13.65 7.93
N SER A 227 10.17 12.44 7.42
CA SER A 227 11.20 11.55 6.87
C SER A 227 10.61 10.67 5.76
N LYS A 228 11.44 10.23 4.82
CA LYS A 228 11.12 9.10 3.95
C LYS A 228 10.90 7.82 4.76
N ASN A 229 10.35 6.78 4.14
CA ASN A 229 10.20 5.51 4.83
C ASN A 229 11.58 4.90 5.17
N CYS A 230 11.77 4.54 6.43
CA CYS A 230 13.00 3.94 6.95
C CYS A 230 12.72 3.21 8.28
N PRO A 231 13.63 2.33 8.74
CA PRO A 231 13.49 1.66 10.03
C PRO A 231 13.33 2.63 11.20
N GLU A 232 14.11 3.70 11.24
CA GLU A 232 14.14 4.70 12.32
C GLU A 232 12.80 5.41 12.50
N TRP A 233 12.07 5.63 11.39
CA TRP A 233 10.72 6.18 11.42
C TRP A 233 9.81 5.29 12.28
N PHE A 234 9.79 3.98 12.00
CA PHE A 234 8.90 3.06 12.71
C PHE A 234 9.37 2.78 14.14
N ILE A 235 10.68 2.69 14.34
CA ILE A 235 11.27 2.57 15.68
C ILE A 235 10.86 3.76 16.56
N THR A 236 10.88 4.97 16.01
CA THR A 236 10.39 6.16 16.73
C THR A 236 8.89 6.10 16.99
N ALA A 237 8.09 5.71 16.00
CA ALA A 237 6.64 5.57 16.18
C ALA A 237 6.31 4.55 17.29
N LEU A 238 7.01 3.42 17.33
CA LEU A 238 6.90 2.46 18.42
C LEU A 238 7.32 3.07 19.76
N GLY A 239 8.44 3.79 19.83
CA GLY A 239 8.87 4.49 21.04
C GLY A 239 7.86 5.52 21.55
N CYS A 240 7.12 6.18 20.64
CA CYS A 240 6.02 7.09 21.00
C CYS A 240 4.84 6.31 21.60
N ILE A 241 4.40 5.23 20.95
CA ILE A 241 3.31 4.35 21.42
C ILE A 241 3.59 3.88 22.85
N GLN A 242 4.83 3.50 23.15
CA GLN A 242 5.27 3.02 24.46
C GLN A 242 5.04 4.01 25.63
N HIS A 243 4.85 5.29 25.30
CA HIS A 243 4.59 6.37 26.26
C HIS A 243 3.30 7.15 25.94
N SER A 244 2.40 6.56 25.15
CA SER A 244 1.12 7.15 24.72
C SER A 244 1.25 8.49 23.97
N ILE A 245 2.42 8.76 23.40
CA ILE A 245 2.72 9.98 22.64
C ILE A 245 2.11 9.87 21.24
N VAL A 246 1.45 10.94 20.79
CA VAL A 246 0.80 11.02 19.47
C VAL A 246 1.83 11.26 18.38
N VAL A 247 1.80 10.43 17.34
CA VAL A 247 2.67 10.59 16.16
C VAL A 247 2.01 11.51 15.14
N VAL A 248 2.75 12.53 14.69
CA VAL A 248 2.30 13.44 13.63
C VAL A 248 3.21 13.25 12.41
N PRO A 249 2.81 12.40 11.45
CA PRO A 249 3.64 12.14 10.29
C PRO A 249 3.47 13.23 9.21
N LEU A 250 4.58 13.74 8.70
CA LEU A 250 4.63 14.71 7.60
C LEU A 250 5.09 14.01 6.33
N TYR A 251 4.50 14.35 5.18
CA TYR A 251 4.96 13.81 3.90
C TYR A 251 6.40 14.25 3.63
N ASP A 252 7.23 13.33 3.15
CA ASP A 252 8.63 13.60 2.77
C ASP A 252 8.75 14.77 1.77
N THR A 253 7.83 14.84 0.82
CA THR A 253 7.74 15.85 -0.24
C THR A 253 7.04 17.15 0.17
N LEU A 254 6.65 17.29 1.44
CA LEU A 254 5.87 18.44 1.89
C LEU A 254 6.68 19.75 1.82
N GLY A 255 6.07 20.84 1.36
CA GLY A 255 6.68 22.19 1.32
C GLY A 255 6.93 22.81 2.70
N ALA A 256 7.70 23.90 2.77
CA ALA A 256 8.10 24.56 4.03
C ALA A 256 6.92 25.13 4.79
N GLU A 257 6.04 25.80 4.06
CA GLU A 257 4.85 26.44 4.61
C GLU A 257 3.91 25.40 5.25
N SER A 258 3.59 24.32 4.52
CA SER A 258 2.72 23.27 5.05
C SER A 258 3.35 22.51 6.21
N ALA A 259 4.67 22.26 6.18
CA ALA A 259 5.37 21.64 7.30
C ALA A 259 5.31 22.54 8.55
N SER A 260 5.58 23.84 8.40
CA SER A 260 5.52 24.82 9.48
C SER A 260 4.11 24.98 10.05
N PHE A 261 3.09 24.98 9.19
CA PHE A 261 1.69 24.97 9.60
C PHE A 261 1.37 23.77 10.50
N ILE A 262 1.77 22.56 10.10
CA ILE A 262 1.55 21.33 10.89
C ILE A 262 2.26 21.42 12.24
N VAL A 263 3.57 21.74 12.24
CA VAL A 263 4.39 21.85 13.45
C VAL A 263 3.77 22.83 14.44
N ARG A 264 3.30 23.98 13.95
CA ARG A 264 2.62 24.99 14.77
C ARG A 264 1.26 24.51 15.28
N GLN A 265 0.41 23.93 14.43
CA GLN A 265 -0.94 23.53 14.84
C GLN A 265 -0.91 22.45 15.94
N THR A 266 0.05 21.52 15.86
CA THR A 266 0.22 20.43 16.83
C THR A 266 1.22 20.74 17.95
N ASP A 267 1.69 21.99 18.06
CA ASP A 267 2.62 22.43 19.11
C ASP A 267 3.85 21.53 19.26
N ILE A 268 4.38 21.01 18.15
CA ILE A 268 5.50 20.07 18.16
C ILE A 268 6.76 20.77 18.69
N SER A 269 7.41 20.15 19.67
CA SER A 269 8.71 20.58 20.20
C SER A 269 9.87 19.69 19.77
N VAL A 270 9.60 18.43 19.42
CA VAL A 270 10.58 17.45 18.93
C VAL A 270 10.13 16.87 17.59
N ILE A 271 10.98 16.96 16.58
CA ILE A 271 10.73 16.40 15.25
C ILE A 271 11.90 15.54 14.78
N ILE A 272 11.59 14.40 14.17
CA ILE A 272 12.59 13.52 13.56
C ILE A 272 12.63 13.84 12.05
N VAL A 273 13.83 14.01 11.51
CA VAL A 273 14.08 14.24 10.08
C VAL A 273 15.12 13.28 9.53
N ASP A 274 15.13 13.05 8.22
CA ASP A 274 16.08 12.13 7.57
C ASP A 274 17.29 12.79 6.93
N ASN A 275 17.28 14.12 6.74
CA ASN A 275 18.38 14.79 6.04
C ASN A 275 18.55 16.26 6.46
N VAL A 276 19.72 16.80 6.12
CA VAL A 276 20.14 18.16 6.43
C VAL A 276 19.28 19.25 5.78
N GLU A 277 18.70 19.01 4.60
CA GLU A 277 17.89 20.01 3.90
C GLU A 277 16.60 20.33 4.67
N LYS A 278 15.99 19.33 5.32
CA LYS A 278 14.86 19.54 6.21
C LYS A 278 15.24 20.30 7.47
N ILE A 279 16.44 20.09 8.00
CA ILE A 279 16.97 20.87 9.12
C ILE A 279 17.07 22.34 8.73
N LYS A 280 17.75 22.65 7.63
CA LYS A 280 17.93 24.03 7.14
C LYS A 280 16.58 24.73 6.94
N LYS A 281 15.63 24.03 6.33
CA LYS A 281 14.27 24.50 6.05
C LYS A 281 13.45 24.80 7.31
N LEU A 282 13.54 23.95 8.34
CA LEU A 282 12.87 24.18 9.61
C LEU A 282 13.57 25.31 10.40
N ALA A 283 14.90 25.34 10.42
CA ALA A 283 15.64 26.40 11.11
C ALA A 283 15.38 27.78 10.50
N SER A 284 15.33 27.90 9.16
CA SER A 284 15.08 29.18 8.48
C SER A 284 13.65 29.72 8.66
N SER A 285 12.68 28.85 8.98
CA SER A 285 11.26 29.20 9.19
C SER A 285 10.86 29.21 10.67
N LYS A 286 11.83 29.32 11.59
CA LYS A 286 11.61 29.17 13.03
C LYS A 286 10.49 30.05 13.61
N THR A 287 10.31 31.26 13.07
CA THR A 287 9.26 32.20 13.47
C THR A 287 7.85 31.63 13.29
N ASP A 288 7.66 30.72 12.34
CA ASP A 288 6.36 30.13 12.00
C ASP A 288 6.00 28.97 12.93
N HIS A 289 6.97 28.43 13.69
CA HIS A 289 6.79 27.31 14.62
C HIS A 289 7.59 27.52 15.91
N PRO A 290 7.18 28.48 16.76
CA PRO A 290 7.96 28.87 17.93
C PRO A 290 8.15 27.75 18.96
N THR A 291 7.35 26.68 18.95
CA THR A 291 7.44 25.53 19.87
C THR A 291 8.59 24.58 19.56
N LEU A 292 9.09 24.52 18.32
CA LEU A 292 10.13 23.56 17.93
C LEU A 292 11.45 23.84 18.67
N ARG A 293 11.99 22.84 19.37
CA ARG A 293 13.23 22.96 20.17
C ARG A 293 14.29 21.95 19.79
N HIS A 294 13.88 20.74 19.39
CA HIS A 294 14.81 19.65 19.11
C HIS A 294 14.53 19.04 17.74
N ILE A 295 15.58 18.85 16.97
CA ILE A 295 15.58 18.05 15.75
C ILE A 295 16.45 16.82 15.97
N ILE A 296 15.84 15.64 15.83
CA ILE A 296 16.57 14.37 15.81
C ILE A 296 16.78 13.96 14.35
N VAL A 297 18.03 13.83 13.92
CA VAL A 297 18.37 13.53 12.52
C VAL A 297 18.83 12.09 12.33
N ILE A 298 18.24 11.39 11.34
CA ILE A 298 18.57 10.00 11.01
C ILE A 298 19.90 9.92 10.26
N ASP A 299 20.05 10.62 9.12
CA ASP A 299 21.31 10.72 8.39
C ASP A 299 21.99 12.06 8.70
N ASN A 300 23.08 12.00 9.46
CA ASN A 300 23.84 13.18 9.87
C ASN A 300 24.92 13.60 8.86
N LYS A 301 24.98 12.99 7.67
CA LYS A 301 25.90 13.40 6.60
C LYS A 301 25.60 14.83 6.15
N GLY A 302 26.67 15.61 5.99
CA GLY A 302 26.58 17.01 5.53
C GLY A 302 26.14 18.00 6.61
N ILE A 303 26.05 17.58 7.88
CA ILE A 303 25.85 18.49 9.01
C ILE A 303 27.23 18.93 9.52
N ASP A 304 27.60 20.16 9.19
CA ASP A 304 28.81 20.83 9.68
C ASP A 304 28.49 21.74 10.89
N ASP A 305 29.54 22.36 11.43
CA ASP A 305 29.42 23.26 12.58
C ASP A 305 28.59 24.51 12.25
N GLU A 306 28.66 25.02 11.01
CA GLU A 306 27.87 26.18 10.57
C GLU A 306 26.36 25.90 10.64
N ILE A 307 25.92 24.72 10.19
CA ILE A 307 24.52 24.32 10.27
C ILE A 307 24.07 24.16 11.73
N ARG A 308 24.94 23.62 12.59
CA ARG A 308 24.66 23.48 14.02
C ARG A 308 24.54 24.83 14.71
N GLU A 309 25.44 25.76 14.39
CA GLU A 309 25.41 27.13 14.91
C GLU A 309 24.15 27.87 14.46
N LYS A 310 23.81 27.85 13.17
CA LYS A 310 22.57 28.46 12.64
C LYS A 310 21.31 27.88 13.28
N ALA A 311 21.25 26.56 13.46
CA ALA A 311 20.12 25.94 14.15
C ALA A 311 20.05 26.37 15.62
N LYS A 312 21.20 26.44 16.30
CA LYS A 312 21.29 26.88 17.69
C LYS A 312 20.90 28.35 17.86
N GLU A 313 21.29 29.23 16.95
CA GLU A 313 20.85 30.63 16.88
C GLU A 313 19.33 30.73 16.72
N ALA A 314 18.72 29.83 15.94
CA ALA A 314 17.27 29.68 15.85
C ALA A 314 16.63 29.00 17.08
N GLY A 315 17.39 28.68 18.12
CA GLY A 315 16.91 28.01 19.32
C GLY A 315 16.52 26.54 19.10
N ILE A 316 17.18 25.88 18.15
CA ILE A 316 16.98 24.46 17.81
C ILE A 316 18.26 23.67 18.11
N GLU A 317 18.14 22.61 18.91
CA GLU A 317 19.21 21.65 19.15
C GLU A 317 19.11 20.47 18.16
N ILE A 318 20.23 20.11 17.54
CA ILE A 318 20.33 18.98 16.61
C ILE A 318 21.03 17.80 17.28
N THR A 319 20.34 16.67 17.40
CA THR A 319 20.88 15.41 17.93
C THR A 319 20.81 14.31 16.86
N SER A 320 21.83 13.47 16.73
CA SER A 320 21.73 12.32 15.82
C SER A 320 20.80 11.25 16.39
N PHE A 321 20.15 10.46 15.54
CA PHE A 321 19.28 9.37 15.98
C PHE A 321 20.05 8.35 16.85
N LYS A 322 21.31 8.07 16.49
CA LYS A 322 22.19 7.19 17.26
C LYS A 322 22.48 7.72 18.66
N ASP A 323 22.74 9.01 18.78
CA ASP A 323 23.00 9.64 20.09
C ASP A 323 21.72 9.69 20.93
N ALA A 324 20.56 9.94 20.30
CA ALA A 324 19.27 9.87 20.99
C ALA A 324 18.99 8.46 21.57
N LEU A 325 19.29 7.39 20.82
CA LEU A 325 19.20 6.02 21.34
C LEU A 325 20.14 5.80 22.55
N LEU A 326 21.37 6.33 22.49
CA LEU A 326 22.32 6.21 23.59
C LEU A 326 21.82 6.95 24.85
N GLU A 327 21.32 8.18 24.70
CA GLU A 327 20.76 8.97 25.79
C GLU A 327 19.61 8.22 26.50
N GLY A 328 18.70 7.63 25.72
CA GLY A 328 17.59 6.85 26.28
C GLY A 328 18.02 5.51 26.91
N ARG A 329 19.09 4.89 26.40
CA ARG A 329 19.70 3.71 27.03
C ARG A 329 20.30 4.06 28.41
N LEU A 330 20.93 5.22 28.52
CA LEU A 330 21.56 5.68 29.76
C LEU A 330 20.53 6.22 30.78
N SER A 331 19.37 6.68 30.32
CA SER A 331 18.30 7.24 31.15
C SER A 331 16.94 6.57 30.88
N PRO A 332 16.75 5.29 31.28
CA PRO A 332 15.52 4.55 31.02
C PRO A 332 14.32 5.18 31.73
N GLN A 333 13.17 5.20 31.05
CA GLN A 333 11.93 5.80 31.55
C GLN A 333 10.86 4.76 31.84
N LYS A 334 9.94 5.09 32.75
CA LYS A 334 8.80 4.21 33.07
C LYS A 334 7.83 4.15 31.89
N PHE A 335 7.44 2.93 31.56
CA PHE A 335 6.46 2.65 30.51
C PHE A 335 5.09 3.23 30.83
N THR A 336 4.44 3.86 29.84
CA THR A 336 3.08 4.42 29.97
C THR A 336 2.29 4.01 28.72
N PRO A 337 1.82 2.75 28.65
CA PRO A 337 1.16 2.21 27.47
C PRO A 337 -0.19 2.89 27.21
N PRO A 338 -0.64 2.89 25.94
CA PRO A 338 -1.88 3.54 25.56
C PRO A 338 -3.09 2.67 25.87
N LYS A 339 -4.27 3.31 25.87
CA LYS A 339 -5.58 2.66 25.82
C LYS A 339 -6.08 2.60 24.37
N ALA A 340 -7.12 1.81 24.13
CA ALA A 340 -7.71 1.67 22.80
C ALA A 340 -8.20 3.02 22.22
N ASP A 341 -8.86 3.86 23.02
CA ASP A 341 -9.39 5.14 22.54
C ASP A 341 -8.35 6.28 22.52
N ASP A 342 -7.11 6.04 22.97
CA ASP A 342 -6.04 7.03 22.87
C ASP A 342 -5.65 7.24 21.39
N THR A 343 -5.36 8.50 21.04
CA THR A 343 -4.91 8.89 19.70
C THR A 343 -3.54 8.28 19.42
N TYR A 344 -3.42 7.49 18.35
CA TYR A 344 -2.11 7.04 17.89
C TYR A 344 -1.50 8.09 16.96
N LEU A 345 -2.28 8.57 15.99
CA LEU A 345 -1.76 9.47 14.98
C LEU A 345 -2.71 10.64 14.64
N ILE A 346 -2.10 11.72 14.17
CA ILE A 346 -2.80 12.82 13.48
C ILE A 346 -2.30 12.87 12.04
N CYS A 347 -3.08 12.31 11.11
CA CYS A 347 -2.70 12.22 9.71
C CYS A 347 -3.19 13.46 8.95
N TYR A 348 -2.29 14.29 8.45
CA TYR A 348 -2.67 15.45 7.66
C TYR A 348 -3.06 15.08 6.23
N THR A 349 -4.30 15.38 5.86
CA THR A 349 -4.78 15.25 4.48
C THR A 349 -4.64 16.58 3.76
N SER A 350 -4.08 16.53 2.55
CA SER A 350 -4.10 17.67 1.65
C SER A 350 -5.45 17.68 0.94
N GLY A 351 -6.43 18.34 1.56
CA GLY A 351 -7.67 18.66 0.86
C GLY A 351 -7.36 19.47 -0.41
N THR A 352 -8.25 19.43 -1.40
CA THR A 352 -8.12 20.28 -2.60
C THR A 352 -8.35 21.77 -2.30
N THR A 353 -8.77 22.12 -1.08
CA THR A 353 -9.10 23.47 -0.64
C THR A 353 -8.34 23.81 0.66
N GLY A 354 -7.51 24.87 0.61
CA GLY A 354 -6.88 25.46 1.81
C GLY A 354 -5.76 24.67 2.50
N ASN A 355 -5.58 24.94 3.80
CA ASN A 355 -4.57 24.31 4.64
C ASN A 355 -4.85 22.81 4.86
N PRO A 356 -3.81 21.98 5.04
CA PRO A 356 -3.98 20.56 5.38
C PRO A 356 -4.83 20.36 6.65
N LYS A 357 -5.63 19.29 6.70
CA LYS A 357 -6.46 18.96 7.87
C LYS A 357 -5.91 17.74 8.57
N GLY A 358 -5.67 17.81 9.88
CA GLY A 358 -5.20 16.68 10.67
C GLY A 358 -6.34 15.75 11.07
N VAL A 359 -6.43 14.53 10.51
CA VAL A 359 -7.41 13.52 10.91
C VAL A 359 -6.93 12.80 12.16
N VAL A 360 -7.73 12.80 13.22
CA VAL A 360 -7.41 12.18 14.51
C VAL A 360 -7.76 10.69 14.46
N LEU A 361 -6.77 9.81 14.64
CA LEU A 361 -6.97 8.37 14.55
C LEU A 361 -6.45 7.67 15.81
N SER A 362 -7.35 6.97 16.50
CA SER A 362 -7.07 6.22 17.73
C SER A 362 -6.45 4.85 17.45
N HIS A 363 -5.89 4.23 18.48
CA HIS A 363 -5.49 2.83 18.41
C HIS A 363 -6.64 1.92 17.99
N ARG A 364 -7.84 2.12 18.58
CA ARG A 364 -9.07 1.40 18.26
C ARG A 364 -9.43 1.49 16.78
N ASN A 365 -9.28 2.67 16.17
CA ASN A 365 -9.56 2.84 14.75
C ASN A 365 -8.70 1.91 13.87
N LEU A 366 -7.39 1.87 14.11
CA LEU A 366 -6.47 1.02 13.34
C LEU A 366 -6.67 -0.46 13.64
N ILE A 367 -6.86 -0.83 14.91
CA ILE A 367 -7.14 -2.22 15.30
C ILE A 367 -8.42 -2.73 14.65
N ALA A 368 -9.49 -1.92 14.62
CA ALA A 368 -10.72 -2.27 13.93
C ALA A 368 -10.53 -2.43 12.42
N ASN A 369 -9.77 -1.55 11.78
CA ASN A 369 -9.50 -1.66 10.35
C ASN A 369 -8.65 -2.91 10.03
N LEU A 370 -7.63 -3.21 10.85
CA LEU A 370 -6.85 -4.45 10.76
C LEU A 370 -7.76 -5.67 10.96
N ALA A 371 -8.68 -5.60 11.91
CA ALA A 371 -9.59 -6.69 12.18
C ALA A 371 -10.47 -6.99 10.96
N GLY A 372 -11.04 -5.95 10.35
CA GLY A 372 -11.77 -6.01 9.09
C GLY A 372 -10.96 -6.70 7.99
N PHE A 373 -9.71 -6.26 7.80
CA PHE A 373 -8.81 -6.81 6.79
C PHE A 373 -8.49 -8.30 7.06
N PHE A 374 -8.06 -8.67 8.27
CA PHE A 374 -7.71 -10.04 8.60
C PHE A 374 -8.91 -10.98 8.55
N ARG A 375 -10.08 -10.55 9.02
CA ARG A 375 -11.32 -11.35 8.89
C ARG A 375 -11.62 -11.64 7.42
N MET A 376 -11.46 -10.64 6.56
CA MET A 376 -11.68 -10.80 5.13
C MET A 376 -10.69 -11.82 4.53
N LEU A 377 -9.41 -11.78 4.89
CA LEU A 377 -8.42 -12.76 4.40
C LEU A 377 -8.64 -14.17 4.97
N ASP A 378 -8.84 -14.29 6.29
CA ASP A 378 -8.97 -15.56 7.01
C ASP A 378 -10.21 -16.36 6.58
N SER A 379 -11.26 -15.66 6.13
CA SER A 379 -12.47 -16.26 5.59
C SER A 379 -12.22 -17.16 4.37
N PHE A 380 -11.13 -16.95 3.62
CA PHE A 380 -10.81 -17.71 2.42
C PHE A 380 -9.73 -18.76 2.75
N LYS A 381 -10.16 -19.93 3.25
CA LYS A 381 -9.32 -21.03 3.79
C LYS A 381 -8.10 -21.43 2.92
N SER A 382 -8.20 -21.29 1.60
CA SER A 382 -7.13 -21.64 0.66
C SER A 382 -6.11 -20.52 0.41
N PHE A 383 -6.39 -19.31 0.88
CA PHE A 383 -5.54 -18.13 0.74
C PHE A 383 -4.46 -18.10 1.83
N GLY A 384 -4.87 -18.23 3.10
CA GLY A 384 -4.00 -18.01 4.26
C GLY A 384 -3.70 -16.53 4.46
N ALA A 385 -3.79 -16.06 5.71
CA ALA A 385 -3.42 -14.70 6.09
C ALA A 385 -1.90 -14.45 5.94
N PHE A 386 -1.41 -13.37 6.53
CA PHE A 386 0.02 -13.10 6.56
C PHE A 386 0.74 -14.11 7.45
N GLU A 387 1.95 -14.47 7.04
CA GLU A 387 2.82 -15.41 7.72
C GLU A 387 4.09 -14.70 8.20
N THR A 388 4.79 -15.28 9.17
CA THR A 388 6.09 -14.77 9.63
C THR A 388 7.17 -14.83 8.55
N SER A 389 6.96 -15.66 7.51
CA SER A 389 7.82 -15.78 6.33
C SER A 389 7.63 -14.66 5.31
N ASP A 390 6.57 -13.85 5.44
CA ASP A 390 6.28 -12.78 4.50
C ASP A 390 7.26 -11.61 4.61
N CYS A 391 7.37 -10.90 3.49
CA CYS A 391 8.12 -9.67 3.38
C CYS A 391 7.32 -8.62 2.59
N LEU A 392 7.04 -7.50 3.24
CA LEU A 392 6.45 -6.30 2.65
C LEU A 392 7.53 -5.40 2.05
N ILE A 393 7.30 -4.82 0.88
CA ILE A 393 8.07 -3.67 0.38
C ILE A 393 7.40 -2.36 0.83
N SER A 394 8.11 -1.53 1.59
CA SER A 394 7.64 -0.22 2.03
C SER A 394 8.20 0.88 1.14
N TYR A 395 7.31 1.48 0.35
CA TYR A 395 7.65 2.60 -0.56
C TYR A 395 6.54 3.64 -0.70
N LEU A 396 5.28 3.31 -0.36
CA LEU A 396 4.23 4.31 -0.24
C LEU A 396 4.48 5.11 1.05
N PRO A 397 4.28 6.43 1.08
CA PRO A 397 4.64 7.23 2.26
C PRO A 397 3.98 6.73 3.54
N LEU A 398 4.74 6.52 4.62
CA LEU A 398 4.22 6.15 5.95
C LEU A 398 3.31 7.23 6.56
N SER A 399 3.37 8.45 6.03
CA SER A 399 2.44 9.54 6.35
C SER A 399 1.05 9.36 5.72
N HIS A 400 0.85 8.33 4.90
CA HIS A 400 -0.43 7.98 4.27
C HIS A 400 -1.02 6.72 4.90
N MET A 401 -2.32 6.74 5.23
CA MET A 401 -2.95 5.65 5.97
C MET A 401 -2.95 4.30 5.26
N PHE A 402 -2.89 4.27 3.93
CA PHE A 402 -2.76 3.01 3.20
C PHE A 402 -1.48 2.26 3.58
N GLU A 403 -0.33 2.95 3.61
CA GLU A 403 0.92 2.30 4.02
C GLU A 403 0.88 1.91 5.50
N GLN A 404 0.33 2.76 6.36
CA GLN A 404 0.18 2.45 7.79
C GLN A 404 -0.58 1.14 8.03
N MET A 405 -1.66 0.92 7.30
CA MET A 405 -2.43 -0.33 7.41
C MET A 405 -1.64 -1.55 6.92
N CYS A 406 -0.91 -1.43 5.80
CA CYS A 406 -0.05 -2.51 5.32
C CYS A 406 1.09 -2.82 6.31
N HIS A 407 1.71 -1.77 6.86
CA HIS A 407 2.79 -1.85 7.82
C HIS A 407 2.32 -2.56 9.10
N TRP A 408 1.23 -2.10 9.71
CA TRP A 408 0.67 -2.71 10.92
C TRP A 408 0.10 -4.11 10.69
N ALA A 409 -0.42 -4.43 9.50
CA ALA A 409 -0.80 -5.81 9.16
C ALA A 409 0.43 -6.73 9.18
N SER A 410 1.56 -6.31 8.58
CA SER A 410 2.81 -7.07 8.62
C SER A 410 3.38 -7.20 10.04
N MET A 411 3.40 -6.11 10.81
CA MET A 411 3.93 -6.11 12.18
C MET A 411 3.11 -6.99 13.12
N SER A 412 1.78 -6.96 13.02
CA SER A 412 0.90 -7.82 13.84
C SER A 412 0.97 -9.32 13.50
N SER A 413 1.52 -9.65 12.33
CA SER A 413 1.65 -11.02 11.83
C SER A 413 3.07 -11.58 11.94
N GLY A 414 3.99 -10.84 12.56
CA GLY A 414 5.39 -11.28 12.73
C GLY A 414 6.19 -11.33 11.44
N SER A 415 5.71 -10.68 10.37
CA SER A 415 6.36 -10.61 9.06
C SER A 415 7.50 -9.58 9.03
N SER A 416 8.27 -9.56 7.95
CA SER A 416 9.35 -8.56 7.75
C SER A 416 8.92 -7.42 6.81
N ILE A 417 9.57 -6.27 6.92
CA ILE A 417 9.34 -5.11 6.05
C ILE A 417 10.68 -4.63 5.51
N GLY A 418 10.86 -4.62 4.18
CA GLY A 418 12.00 -4.00 3.52
C GLY A 418 11.65 -2.59 3.02
N TYR A 419 12.43 -1.59 3.40
CA TYR A 419 12.29 -0.21 2.92
C TYR A 419 13.00 0.00 1.59
N PHE A 420 12.37 0.71 0.66
CA PHE A 420 13.02 1.15 -0.58
C PHE A 420 14.06 2.25 -0.32
N ARG A 421 14.95 2.52 -1.28
CA ARG A 421 16.04 3.52 -1.10
C ARG A 421 15.57 4.98 -1.06
N GLY A 422 14.30 5.25 -1.40
CA GLY A 422 13.71 6.60 -1.45
C GLY A 422 13.40 7.11 -2.86
N SER A 423 13.77 6.38 -3.91
CA SER A 423 13.51 6.76 -5.31
C SER A 423 12.62 5.73 -6.01
N VAL A 424 11.56 6.21 -6.65
CA VAL A 424 10.64 5.37 -7.45
C VAL A 424 11.35 4.81 -8.69
N GLN A 425 12.34 5.54 -9.24
CA GLN A 425 13.16 5.07 -10.35
C GLN A 425 13.97 3.83 -9.94
N GLY A 426 14.49 3.80 -8.71
CA GLY A 426 15.23 2.66 -8.15
C GLY A 426 14.35 1.50 -7.66
N LEU A 427 13.03 1.66 -7.60
CA LEU A 427 12.11 0.69 -6.97
C LEU A 427 12.20 -0.71 -7.59
N THR A 428 12.35 -0.82 -8.90
CA THR A 428 12.47 -2.14 -9.58
C THR A 428 13.71 -2.90 -9.12
N SER A 429 14.82 -2.18 -8.87
CA SER A 429 16.07 -2.76 -8.36
C SER A 429 15.88 -3.26 -6.93
N ASP A 430 15.20 -2.45 -6.09
CA ASP A 430 14.89 -2.81 -4.71
C ASP A 430 13.94 -4.02 -4.63
N LEU A 431 12.91 -4.09 -5.48
CA LEU A 431 12.00 -5.23 -5.58
C LEU A 431 12.72 -6.53 -5.97
N LYS A 432 13.66 -6.46 -6.92
CA LYS A 432 14.44 -7.61 -7.38
C LYS A 432 15.35 -8.17 -6.29
N GLU A 433 15.93 -7.30 -5.49
CA GLU A 433 16.79 -7.70 -4.38
C GLU A 433 15.97 -8.23 -3.20
N LEU A 434 14.96 -7.47 -2.75
CA LEU A 434 14.13 -7.83 -1.59
C LEU A 434 13.28 -9.08 -1.84
N LYS A 435 12.81 -9.25 -3.07
CA LYS A 435 11.87 -10.30 -3.48
C LYS A 435 10.65 -10.35 -2.55
N PRO A 436 9.87 -9.26 -2.41
CA PRO A 436 8.76 -9.21 -1.46
C PRO A 436 7.68 -10.25 -1.79
N THR A 437 6.91 -10.65 -0.79
CA THR A 437 5.70 -11.48 -0.94
C THR A 437 4.44 -10.61 -0.94
N ILE A 438 4.50 -9.45 -0.28
CA ILE A 438 3.41 -8.46 -0.18
C ILE A 438 3.85 -7.17 -0.85
N PHE A 439 3.05 -6.68 -1.79
CA PHE A 439 3.33 -5.46 -2.54
C PHE A 439 2.10 -4.55 -2.61
N PRO A 440 1.96 -3.57 -1.70
CA PRO A 440 0.94 -2.53 -1.84
C PRO A 440 1.22 -1.74 -3.11
N VAL A 441 0.21 -1.34 -3.87
CA VAL A 441 0.41 -0.63 -5.13
C VAL A 441 -0.64 0.43 -5.37
N VAL A 442 -0.31 1.37 -6.25
CA VAL A 442 -1.25 2.36 -6.79
C VAL A 442 -1.52 2.06 -8.26
N PRO A 443 -2.70 2.40 -8.80
CA PRO A 443 -3.07 2.12 -10.18
C PRO A 443 -2.03 2.57 -11.20
N ARG A 444 -1.38 3.72 -10.98
CA ARG A 444 -0.33 4.24 -11.86
C ARG A 444 0.81 3.23 -12.11
N LEU A 445 1.20 2.45 -11.09
CA LEU A 445 2.28 1.48 -11.23
C LEU A 445 1.82 0.25 -12.01
N LEU A 446 0.57 -0.21 -11.79
CA LEU A 446 -0.02 -1.31 -12.54
C LEU A 446 -0.27 -0.94 -14.01
N ASN A 447 -0.74 0.29 -14.29
CA ASN A 447 -0.87 0.84 -15.64
C ASN A 447 0.48 0.81 -16.37
N ARG A 448 1.55 1.32 -15.74
CA ARG A 448 2.90 1.30 -16.30
C ARG A 448 3.37 -0.13 -16.61
N MET A 449 3.06 -1.09 -15.74
CA MET A 449 3.38 -2.49 -16.00
C MET A 449 2.61 -3.03 -17.20
N TYR A 450 1.30 -2.76 -17.28
CA TYR A 450 0.46 -3.13 -18.42
C TYR A 450 1.01 -2.53 -19.72
N ASP A 451 1.32 -1.23 -19.75
CA ASP A 451 1.85 -0.55 -20.94
C ASP A 451 3.19 -1.14 -21.36
N GLY A 452 4.06 -1.46 -20.41
CA GLY A 452 5.32 -2.14 -20.65
C GLY A 452 5.15 -3.54 -21.25
N ILE A 453 4.14 -4.30 -20.81
CA ILE A 453 3.77 -5.60 -21.40
C ILE A 453 3.29 -5.39 -22.84
N GLN A 454 2.34 -4.49 -23.05
CA GLN A 454 1.77 -4.24 -24.39
C GLN A 454 2.84 -3.75 -25.38
N ALA A 455 3.72 -2.85 -24.97
CA ALA A 455 4.81 -2.36 -25.80
C ALA A 455 5.78 -3.49 -26.22
N LYS A 456 6.12 -4.40 -25.30
CA LYS A 456 6.95 -5.57 -25.62
C LYS A 456 6.24 -6.54 -26.58
N LEU A 457 4.93 -6.74 -26.42
CA LEU A 457 4.14 -7.59 -27.31
C LEU A 457 4.05 -7.02 -28.73
N ARG A 458 3.81 -5.70 -28.86
CA ARG A 458 3.79 -5.02 -30.18
C ARG A 458 5.10 -5.16 -30.95
N LYS A 459 6.24 -5.17 -30.24
CA LYS A 459 7.58 -5.35 -30.83
C LYS A 459 7.98 -6.82 -31.02
N SER A 460 7.19 -7.77 -30.55
CA SER A 460 7.51 -9.20 -30.61
C SER A 460 7.08 -9.83 -31.94
N SER A 461 7.74 -10.92 -32.33
CA SER A 461 7.34 -11.70 -33.51
C SER A 461 5.94 -12.29 -33.35
N THR A 462 5.25 -12.53 -34.48
CA THR A 462 3.89 -13.09 -34.51
C THR A 462 3.75 -14.38 -33.70
N LEU A 463 4.76 -15.26 -33.73
CA LEU A 463 4.76 -16.49 -32.96
C LEU A 463 4.82 -16.24 -31.44
N LYS A 464 5.67 -15.29 -30.98
CA LYS A 464 5.75 -14.92 -29.57
C LYS A 464 4.44 -14.29 -29.08
N ARG A 465 3.80 -13.46 -29.91
CA ARG A 465 2.48 -12.87 -29.61
C ARG A 465 1.41 -13.95 -29.48
N MET A 466 1.34 -14.88 -30.43
CA MET A 466 0.39 -16.00 -30.40
C MET A 466 0.58 -16.90 -29.16
N LEU A 467 1.85 -17.16 -28.80
CA LEU A 467 2.18 -17.92 -27.59
C LEU A 467 1.71 -17.19 -26.32
N PHE A 468 1.95 -15.87 -26.24
CA PHE A 468 1.48 -15.05 -25.13
C PHE A 468 -0.05 -15.05 -25.03
N GLU A 469 -0.75 -14.84 -26.14
CA GLU A 469 -2.23 -14.83 -26.16
C GLU A 469 -2.81 -16.17 -25.70
N ARG A 470 -2.21 -17.29 -26.11
CA ARG A 470 -2.62 -18.63 -25.66
C ARG A 470 -2.38 -18.83 -24.16
N ALA A 471 -1.21 -18.42 -23.67
CA ALA A 471 -0.87 -18.48 -22.24
C ALA A 471 -1.81 -17.60 -21.41
N TYR A 472 -2.10 -16.39 -21.88
CA TYR A 472 -2.99 -15.43 -21.27
C TYR A 472 -4.41 -16.00 -21.15
N LYS A 473 -5.00 -16.48 -22.25
CA LYS A 473 -6.33 -17.10 -22.25
C LYS A 473 -6.40 -18.28 -21.28
N ALA A 474 -5.40 -19.14 -21.25
CA ALA A 474 -5.36 -20.28 -20.34
C ALA A 474 -5.34 -19.86 -18.85
N LYS A 475 -4.62 -18.78 -18.51
CA LYS A 475 -4.58 -18.24 -17.14
C LYS A 475 -5.84 -17.45 -16.79
N VAL A 476 -6.48 -16.76 -17.72
CA VAL A 476 -7.79 -16.12 -17.49
C VAL A 476 -8.85 -17.14 -17.11
N GLU A 477 -8.92 -18.29 -17.79
CA GLU A 477 -9.86 -19.36 -17.42
C GLU A 477 -9.55 -19.96 -16.03
N GLN A 478 -8.28 -20.00 -15.63
CA GLN A 478 -7.93 -20.35 -14.25
C GLN A 478 -8.43 -19.31 -13.24
N LEU A 479 -8.23 -18.02 -13.51
CA LEU A 479 -8.71 -16.94 -12.64
C LEU A 479 -10.23 -16.94 -12.48
N LYS A 480 -10.99 -17.16 -13.57
CA LYS A 480 -12.45 -17.27 -13.53
C LYS A 480 -12.95 -18.41 -12.66
N THR A 481 -12.14 -19.46 -12.53
CA THR A 481 -12.41 -20.57 -11.61
C THR A 481 -11.81 -20.36 -10.23
N GLY A 482 -11.30 -19.17 -9.89
CA GLY A 482 -10.72 -18.88 -8.56
C GLY A 482 -9.34 -19.51 -8.34
N ILE A 483 -8.63 -19.87 -9.41
CA ILE A 483 -7.29 -20.46 -9.33
C ILE A 483 -6.26 -19.36 -9.61
N VAL A 484 -5.57 -18.92 -8.56
CA VAL A 484 -4.48 -17.92 -8.64
C VAL A 484 -3.17 -18.63 -8.32
N GLN A 485 -2.27 -18.69 -9.30
CA GLN A 485 -1.00 -19.38 -9.15
C GLN A 485 0.07 -18.78 -10.08
N ASN A 486 1.32 -19.04 -9.70
CA ASN A 486 2.50 -18.50 -10.36
C ASN A 486 3.55 -19.58 -10.69
N ASN A 487 3.19 -20.86 -10.67
CA ASN A 487 4.11 -22.00 -10.87
C ASN A 487 3.76 -22.88 -12.08
N THR A 488 2.83 -22.44 -12.94
CA THR A 488 2.41 -23.21 -14.11
C THR A 488 3.50 -23.27 -15.19
N PHE A 489 3.31 -24.16 -16.17
CA PHE A 489 4.12 -24.17 -17.39
C PHE A 489 4.14 -22.80 -18.07
N TRP A 490 2.99 -22.12 -18.15
CA TRP A 490 2.88 -20.77 -18.72
C TRP A 490 3.64 -19.73 -17.90
N ASP A 491 3.67 -19.87 -16.57
CA ASP A 491 4.44 -18.97 -15.71
C ASP A 491 5.94 -19.09 -15.96
N LYS A 492 6.44 -20.32 -16.12
CA LYS A 492 7.85 -20.57 -16.39
C LYS A 492 8.26 -20.11 -17.79
N LEU A 493 7.41 -20.30 -18.79
CA LEU A 493 7.71 -20.02 -20.19
C LEU A 493 7.48 -18.56 -20.61
N VAL A 494 6.35 -17.96 -20.19
CA VAL A 494 5.87 -16.67 -20.70
C VAL A 494 5.96 -15.57 -19.66
N PHE A 495 5.52 -15.83 -18.43
CA PHE A 495 5.32 -14.76 -17.44
C PHE A 495 6.50 -14.53 -16.48
N LYS A 496 7.49 -15.44 -16.44
CA LYS A 496 8.68 -15.32 -15.57
C LYS A 496 9.39 -13.96 -15.70
N PRO A 497 9.68 -13.43 -16.90
CA PRO A 497 10.36 -12.13 -17.02
C PRO A 497 9.54 -10.95 -16.46
N ILE A 498 8.20 -11.06 -16.46
CA ILE A 498 7.31 -10.02 -15.90
C ILE A 498 7.32 -10.12 -14.39
N ARG A 499 7.19 -11.34 -13.84
CA ARG A 499 7.22 -11.59 -12.39
C ARG A 499 8.53 -11.15 -11.73
N GLU A 500 9.65 -11.37 -12.41
CA GLU A 500 10.98 -10.97 -11.94
C GLU A 500 11.12 -9.45 -11.76
N LEU A 501 10.29 -8.63 -12.41
CA LEU A 501 10.26 -7.17 -12.16
C LEU A 501 9.80 -6.82 -10.74
N THR A 502 9.05 -7.72 -10.11
CA THR A 502 8.56 -7.60 -8.72
C THR A 502 9.31 -8.53 -7.76
N GLY A 503 10.44 -9.10 -8.19
CA GLY A 503 11.23 -10.05 -7.41
C GLY A 503 10.69 -11.48 -7.38
N GLY A 504 9.61 -11.78 -8.12
CA GLY A 504 9.16 -13.14 -8.43
C GLY A 504 8.40 -13.89 -7.32
N ARG A 505 8.39 -13.36 -6.09
CA ARG A 505 7.73 -13.99 -4.92
C ARG A 505 6.42 -13.35 -4.50
N VAL A 506 5.99 -12.25 -5.16
CA VAL A 506 4.73 -11.58 -4.82
C VAL A 506 3.57 -12.56 -4.91
N ARG A 507 2.86 -12.71 -3.79
CA ARG A 507 1.61 -13.46 -3.68
C ARG A 507 0.41 -12.53 -3.50
N TYR A 508 0.62 -11.38 -2.84
CA TYR A 508 -0.43 -10.42 -2.49
C TYR A 508 -0.11 -9.01 -2.92
N MET A 509 -1.12 -8.36 -3.48
CA MET A 509 -1.10 -6.94 -3.79
C MET A 509 -2.43 -6.32 -3.35
N ALA A 510 -2.36 -5.19 -2.67
CA ALA A 510 -3.51 -4.32 -2.44
C ALA A 510 -3.37 -3.12 -3.37
N VAL A 511 -4.42 -2.76 -4.08
CA VAL A 511 -4.48 -1.56 -4.93
C VAL A 511 -5.61 -0.65 -4.47
N GLY A 512 -5.34 0.65 -4.42
CA GLY A 512 -6.33 1.65 -4.04
C GLY A 512 -5.83 3.06 -4.31
N SER A 513 -6.44 4.04 -3.64
CA SER A 513 -6.16 5.49 -3.77
C SER A 513 -6.67 6.17 -5.05
N ALA A 514 -6.89 5.40 -6.13
CA ALA A 514 -7.47 5.86 -7.39
C ALA A 514 -8.15 4.69 -8.15
N PRO A 515 -9.00 4.96 -9.15
CA PRO A 515 -9.61 3.93 -9.99
C PRO A 515 -8.58 3.17 -10.85
N ILE A 516 -8.88 1.91 -11.17
CA ILE A 516 -8.11 1.09 -12.12
C ILE A 516 -9.05 0.42 -13.14
N SER A 517 -8.59 0.27 -14.38
CA SER A 517 -9.40 -0.40 -15.41
C SER A 517 -9.42 -1.93 -15.20
N ALA A 518 -10.53 -2.54 -15.57
CA ALA A 518 -10.70 -4.00 -15.51
C ALA A 518 -9.62 -4.75 -16.30
N GLU A 519 -9.29 -4.25 -17.49
CA GLU A 519 -8.30 -4.82 -18.39
C GLU A 519 -6.88 -4.83 -17.77
N VAL A 520 -6.50 -3.72 -17.12
CA VAL A 520 -5.20 -3.62 -16.45
C VAL A 520 -5.16 -4.58 -15.27
N LEU A 521 -6.20 -4.59 -14.43
CA LEU A 521 -6.25 -5.43 -13.24
C LEU A 521 -6.22 -6.94 -13.61
N GLU A 522 -7.01 -7.36 -14.60
CA GLU A 522 -7.00 -8.74 -15.12
C GLU A 522 -5.62 -9.12 -15.65
N THR A 523 -5.03 -8.27 -16.49
CA THR A 523 -3.72 -8.52 -17.08
C THR A 523 -2.63 -8.64 -16.02
N CYS A 524 -2.67 -7.80 -14.99
CA CYS A 524 -1.72 -7.86 -13.88
C CYS A 524 -1.89 -9.15 -13.05
N ARG A 525 -3.14 -9.54 -12.73
CA ARG A 525 -3.45 -10.81 -12.02
C ARG A 525 -2.91 -12.01 -12.81
N VAL A 526 -3.15 -12.05 -14.13
CA VAL A 526 -2.63 -13.09 -15.03
C VAL A 526 -1.11 -13.09 -15.06
N ALA A 527 -0.49 -11.95 -15.33
CA ALA A 527 0.94 -11.88 -15.58
C ALA A 527 1.79 -12.13 -14.32
N LEU A 528 1.32 -11.71 -13.15
CA LEU A 528 2.03 -11.95 -11.89
C LEU A 528 1.68 -13.31 -11.28
N GLY A 529 0.48 -13.83 -11.53
CA GLY A 529 -0.04 -14.98 -10.80
C GLY A 529 -0.24 -14.68 -9.31
N ALA A 530 -0.52 -13.41 -8.99
CA ALA A 530 -0.72 -12.90 -7.64
C ALA A 530 -2.18 -12.45 -7.44
N THR A 531 -2.65 -12.50 -6.20
CA THR A 531 -3.97 -11.97 -5.87
C THR A 531 -3.86 -10.47 -5.67
N ILE A 532 -4.61 -9.73 -6.48
CA ILE A 532 -4.65 -8.26 -6.45
C ILE A 532 -6.04 -7.84 -5.96
N LEU A 533 -6.09 -7.29 -4.75
CA LEU A 533 -7.31 -6.81 -4.10
C LEU A 533 -7.47 -5.31 -4.34
N GLU A 534 -8.61 -4.90 -4.89
CA GLU A 534 -8.96 -3.50 -5.07
C GLU A 534 -9.77 -3.01 -3.86
N GLY A 535 -9.35 -1.92 -3.25
CA GLY A 535 -9.98 -1.35 -2.07
C GLY A 535 -10.29 0.13 -2.22
N TYR A 536 -11.38 0.55 -1.59
CA TYR A 536 -11.75 1.96 -1.43
C TYR A 536 -11.77 2.33 0.05
N GLY A 537 -11.35 3.56 0.31
CA GLY A 537 -11.55 4.25 1.57
C GLY A 537 -10.67 5.50 1.63
N GLN A 538 -10.65 6.12 2.80
CA GLN A 538 -10.05 7.42 3.05
C GLN A 538 -9.38 7.45 4.43
N THR A 539 -8.64 8.50 4.71
CA THR A 539 -7.99 8.69 6.02
C THR A 539 -9.02 8.73 7.14
N GLU A 540 -10.16 9.40 6.91
CA GLU A 540 -11.27 9.58 7.84
C GLU A 540 -11.97 8.25 8.24
N CYS A 541 -11.75 7.16 7.48
CA CYS A 541 -12.21 5.82 7.83
C CYS A 541 -11.06 4.81 8.02
N THR A 542 -9.86 5.30 8.32
CA THR A 542 -8.67 4.48 8.60
C THR A 542 -8.29 3.54 7.44
N ALA A 543 -8.24 4.12 6.24
CA ALA A 543 -7.86 3.50 4.97
C ALA A 543 -8.91 2.62 4.29
N ILE A 544 -9.37 1.51 4.89
CA ILE A 544 -10.23 0.54 4.19
C ILE A 544 -11.69 0.69 4.61
N ALA A 545 -12.56 1.01 3.65
CA ALA A 545 -14.02 0.98 3.82
C ALA A 545 -14.65 -0.20 3.07
N THR A 546 -14.16 -0.47 1.85
CA THR A 546 -14.56 -1.61 1.03
C THR A 546 -13.33 -2.29 0.43
N MET A 547 -13.43 -3.59 0.15
CA MET A 547 -12.35 -4.36 -0.48
C MET A 547 -12.94 -5.52 -1.29
N THR A 548 -12.38 -5.80 -2.47
CA THR A 548 -12.71 -7.01 -3.23
C THR A 548 -12.28 -8.25 -2.47
N TRP A 549 -13.06 -9.33 -2.55
CA TRP A 549 -12.69 -10.60 -1.92
C TRP A 549 -11.60 -11.35 -2.72
N PRO A 550 -10.76 -12.19 -2.07
CA PRO A 550 -9.70 -12.94 -2.73
C PRO A 550 -10.16 -13.85 -3.89
N SER A 551 -11.38 -14.40 -3.80
CA SER A 551 -11.94 -15.24 -4.87
C SER A 551 -12.51 -14.45 -6.05
N GLU A 552 -12.60 -13.11 -5.96
CA GLU A 552 -13.25 -12.30 -6.97
C GLU A 552 -12.28 -11.88 -8.08
N PHE A 553 -12.60 -12.33 -9.30
CA PHE A 553 -11.82 -12.01 -10.48
C PHE A 553 -12.40 -10.84 -11.29
N THR A 554 -13.63 -10.42 -11.00
CA THR A 554 -14.25 -9.26 -11.65
C THR A 554 -13.56 -7.97 -11.22
N ALA A 555 -13.81 -6.91 -11.99
CA ALA A 555 -13.18 -5.62 -11.80
C ALA A 555 -14.17 -4.49 -12.13
N GLY A 556 -13.75 -3.24 -11.93
CA GLY A 556 -14.62 -2.07 -12.10
C GLY A 556 -15.58 -1.89 -10.91
N HIS A 557 -15.18 -2.33 -9.72
CA HIS A 557 -15.82 -2.09 -8.43
C HIS A 557 -14.75 -2.21 -7.34
N CYS A 558 -14.94 -1.57 -6.20
CA CYS A 558 -14.01 -1.56 -5.06
C CYS A 558 -14.40 -2.58 -3.98
N GLY A 559 -15.15 -3.61 -4.39
CA GLY A 559 -15.60 -4.71 -3.53
C GLY A 559 -16.70 -4.36 -2.52
N ALA A 560 -16.82 -5.19 -1.51
CA ALA A 560 -17.90 -5.17 -0.52
C ALA A 560 -17.50 -4.40 0.76
N PRO A 561 -18.46 -3.98 1.60
CA PRO A 561 -18.13 -3.39 2.91
C PRO A 561 -17.15 -4.25 3.68
N ALA A 562 -16.10 -3.62 4.19
CA ALA A 562 -15.15 -4.25 5.10
C ALA A 562 -15.88 -4.71 6.37
N PRO A 563 -15.52 -5.85 6.98
CA PRO A 563 -16.21 -6.33 8.18
C PRO A 563 -16.22 -5.36 9.37
N CYS A 564 -15.35 -4.36 9.42
CA CYS A 564 -15.35 -3.32 10.46
C CYS A 564 -16.26 -2.12 10.14
N THR A 565 -17.04 -2.19 9.07
CA THR A 565 -17.80 -1.06 8.51
C THR A 565 -19.23 -1.46 8.16
N THR A 566 -20.15 -0.55 8.45
CA THR A 566 -21.50 -0.50 7.89
C THR A 566 -21.60 0.69 6.94
N MET A 567 -22.45 0.59 5.92
CA MET A 567 -22.54 1.60 4.87
C MET A 567 -23.97 1.79 4.38
N LYS A 568 -24.30 3.03 4.01
CA LYS A 568 -25.51 3.38 3.27
C LYS A 568 -25.18 4.33 2.12
N LEU A 569 -26.13 4.53 1.21
CA LEU A 569 -26.09 5.62 0.24
C LEU A 569 -26.97 6.77 0.73
N GLY A 570 -26.46 8.00 0.68
CA GLY A 570 -27.20 9.22 0.94
C GLY A 570 -27.60 9.91 -0.37
N ASP A 571 -28.79 10.50 -0.41
CA ASP A 571 -29.23 11.27 -1.57
C ASP A 571 -28.36 12.51 -1.78
N VAL A 572 -28.13 12.85 -3.05
CA VAL A 572 -27.49 14.10 -3.48
C VAL A 572 -28.35 14.72 -4.59
N PRO A 573 -29.51 15.30 -4.23
CA PRO A 573 -30.49 15.80 -5.21
C PRO A 573 -29.91 16.85 -6.15
N GLU A 574 -28.97 17.67 -5.66
CA GLU A 574 -28.29 18.69 -6.46
C GLU A 574 -27.45 18.11 -7.62
N LEU A 575 -27.13 16.82 -7.58
CA LEU A 575 -26.40 16.07 -8.62
C LEU A 575 -27.25 14.97 -9.27
N ASN A 576 -28.57 14.91 -9.00
CA ASN A 576 -29.47 13.86 -9.48
C ASN A 576 -29.03 12.43 -9.10
N TYR A 577 -28.49 12.24 -7.88
CA TYR A 577 -28.22 10.91 -7.34
C TYR A 577 -29.17 10.60 -6.18
N PHE A 578 -29.90 9.48 -6.29
CA PHE A 578 -30.87 9.03 -5.30
C PHE A 578 -30.58 7.60 -4.85
N ALA A 579 -30.48 7.40 -3.53
CA ALA A 579 -30.19 6.11 -2.92
C ALA A 579 -31.22 5.04 -3.31
N SER A 580 -32.46 5.44 -3.59
CA SER A 580 -33.52 4.57 -4.13
C SER A 580 -33.19 3.96 -5.50
N GLU A 581 -32.32 4.61 -6.27
CA GLU A 581 -31.80 4.13 -7.56
C GLU A 581 -30.45 3.39 -7.41
N GLY A 582 -30.03 3.12 -6.18
CA GLY A 582 -28.75 2.48 -5.88
C GLY A 582 -27.54 3.39 -6.13
N LYS A 583 -27.73 4.71 -6.22
CA LYS A 583 -26.64 5.70 -6.41
C LYS A 583 -26.75 6.83 -5.40
N GLY A 584 -25.64 7.26 -4.83
CA GLY A 584 -25.66 8.35 -3.86
C GLY A 584 -24.30 8.58 -3.24
N GLU A 585 -24.22 9.52 -2.31
CA GLU A 585 -23.03 9.68 -1.48
C GLU A 585 -22.81 8.42 -0.64
N ILE A 586 -21.61 7.86 -0.71
CA ILE A 586 -21.22 6.75 0.17
C ILE A 586 -21.16 7.30 1.59
N ARG A 587 -21.85 6.66 2.53
CA ARG A 587 -21.83 7.01 3.95
C ARG A 587 -21.39 5.83 4.79
N ILE A 588 -20.47 6.06 5.70
CA ILE A 588 -19.73 5.01 6.41
C ILE A 588 -19.91 5.15 7.92
N LYS A 589 -20.14 4.03 8.63
CA LYS A 589 -20.16 4.01 10.10
C LYS A 589 -19.50 2.74 10.63
N GLY A 590 -18.66 2.87 11.64
CA GLY A 590 -17.99 1.74 12.27
C GLY A 590 -16.83 2.18 13.18
N PRO A 591 -16.24 1.24 13.94
CA PRO A 591 -15.13 1.53 14.85
C PRO A 591 -13.85 2.04 14.16
N ALA A 592 -13.71 1.87 12.84
CA ALA A 592 -12.60 2.40 12.06
C ALA A 592 -12.77 3.87 11.62
N VAL A 593 -13.89 4.52 11.96
CA VAL A 593 -14.14 5.93 11.59
C VAL A 593 -13.51 6.88 12.61
N THR A 594 -12.86 7.94 12.11
CA THR A 594 -12.22 8.99 12.91
C THR A 594 -13.18 9.65 13.90
N SER A 595 -12.66 10.26 14.96
CA SER A 595 -13.43 11.18 15.81
C SER A 595 -13.57 12.59 15.20
N GLY A 596 -12.78 12.93 14.17
CA GLY A 596 -12.85 14.21 13.50
C GLY A 596 -11.48 14.80 13.14
N TYR A 597 -11.48 16.12 12.94
CA TYR A 597 -10.29 16.88 12.60
C TYR A 597 -9.69 17.57 13.84
N TYR A 598 -8.36 17.52 13.94
CA TYR A 598 -7.58 18.08 15.04
C TYR A 598 -7.71 19.60 15.08
N LYS A 599 -8.20 20.14 16.22
CA LYS A 599 -8.44 21.57 16.46
C LYS A 599 -9.28 22.23 15.35
N ASP A 600 -10.25 21.51 14.78
CA ASP A 600 -11.16 22.02 13.74
C ASP A 600 -12.59 21.50 13.99
N PRO A 601 -13.31 22.05 15.00
CA PRO A 601 -14.64 21.56 15.38
C PRO A 601 -15.71 21.82 14.32
N GLU A 602 -15.58 22.92 13.55
CA GLU A 602 -16.52 23.26 12.47
C GLU A 602 -16.48 22.20 11.36
N LYS A 603 -15.30 21.90 10.82
CA LYS A 603 -15.19 20.86 9.78
C LYS A 603 -15.44 19.46 10.31
N THR A 604 -15.29 19.25 11.61
CA THR A 604 -15.64 17.98 12.27
C THR A 604 -17.16 17.79 12.33
N ALA A 605 -17.92 18.84 12.63
CA ALA A 605 -19.38 18.79 12.61
C ALA A 605 -19.91 18.48 11.20
N ASP A 606 -19.31 19.07 10.16
CA ASP A 606 -19.65 18.82 8.75
C ASP A 606 -19.30 17.39 8.27
N LEU A 607 -18.51 16.63 9.04
CA LEU A 607 -18.00 15.34 8.62
C LEU A 607 -19.04 14.21 8.80
N PHE A 608 -20.03 14.40 9.67
CA PHE A 608 -21.00 13.38 10.05
C PHE A 608 -22.43 13.82 9.75
N ASP A 609 -23.27 12.88 9.30
CA ASP A 609 -24.71 13.10 9.27
C ASP A 609 -25.35 12.93 10.66
N GLU A 610 -26.64 13.24 10.76
CA GLU A 610 -27.43 13.18 12.01
C GLU A 610 -27.43 11.77 12.65
N ASP A 611 -27.23 10.72 11.84
CA ASP A 611 -27.16 9.33 12.30
C ASP A 611 -25.74 8.91 12.72
N GLY A 612 -24.77 9.83 12.62
CA GLY A 612 -23.35 9.59 12.90
C GLY A 612 -22.63 8.77 11.83
N PHE A 613 -23.09 8.79 10.58
CA PHE A 613 -22.32 8.28 9.45
C PHE A 613 -21.38 9.35 8.93
N LEU A 614 -20.13 8.96 8.66
CA LEU A 614 -19.17 9.74 7.91
C LEU A 614 -19.72 10.03 6.50
N CYS A 615 -19.90 11.30 6.17
CA CYS A 615 -20.22 11.78 4.84
C CYS A 615 -18.94 11.84 4.01
N THR A 616 -18.77 10.88 3.09
CA THR A 616 -17.47 10.68 2.43
C THR A 616 -17.16 11.74 1.37
N GLY A 617 -18.19 12.41 0.83
CA GLY A 617 -18.06 13.26 -0.35
C GLY A 617 -17.77 12.51 -1.66
N ASP A 618 -17.71 11.17 -1.64
CA ASP A 618 -17.58 10.33 -2.83
C ASP A 618 -18.96 9.73 -3.20
N ILE A 619 -19.30 9.74 -4.48
CA ILE A 619 -20.54 9.15 -5.01
C ILE A 619 -20.29 7.71 -5.40
N GLY A 620 -21.14 6.80 -4.91
CA GLY A 620 -21.08 5.37 -5.15
C GLY A 620 -22.33 4.83 -5.81
N GLU A 621 -22.16 3.72 -6.53
CA GLU A 621 -23.21 2.84 -7.04
C GLU A 621 -23.15 1.52 -6.26
N MET A 622 -24.22 1.16 -5.56
CA MET A 622 -24.39 -0.16 -4.94
C MET A 622 -24.85 -1.15 -6.00
N ARG A 623 -24.01 -2.13 -6.30
CA ARG A 623 -24.31 -3.16 -7.29
C ARG A 623 -25.21 -4.25 -6.70
N PRO A 624 -25.95 -5.01 -7.55
CA PRO A 624 -26.85 -6.06 -7.07
C PRO A 624 -26.19 -7.12 -6.18
N ASN A 625 -24.90 -7.39 -6.38
CA ASN A 625 -24.14 -8.34 -5.57
C ASN A 625 -23.61 -7.75 -4.23
N GLY A 626 -23.95 -6.49 -3.90
CA GLY A 626 -23.51 -5.82 -2.68
C GLY A 626 -22.11 -5.21 -2.74
N THR A 627 -21.51 -5.12 -3.93
CA THR A 627 -20.24 -4.42 -4.13
C THR A 627 -20.46 -2.96 -4.50
N ILE A 628 -19.51 -2.09 -4.14
CA ILE A 628 -19.56 -0.66 -4.45
C ILE A 628 -18.69 -0.34 -5.65
N ARG A 629 -19.20 0.49 -6.54
CA ARG A 629 -18.40 1.22 -7.52
C ARG A 629 -18.39 2.69 -7.14
N VAL A 630 -17.20 3.25 -6.94
CA VAL A 630 -17.06 4.71 -6.83
C VAL A 630 -17.21 5.29 -8.24
N ILE A 631 -18.20 6.15 -8.43
CA ILE A 631 -18.54 6.72 -9.74
C ILE A 631 -18.18 8.21 -9.82
N ASP A 632 -18.12 8.92 -8.68
CA ASP A 632 -17.87 10.36 -8.72
C ASP A 632 -17.39 10.97 -7.39
N ARG A 633 -17.11 12.28 -7.39
CA ARG A 633 -16.77 13.08 -6.21
C ARG A 633 -17.63 14.34 -6.12
N LYS A 634 -18.43 14.45 -5.06
CA LYS A 634 -19.41 15.53 -4.85
C LYS A 634 -18.83 16.93 -5.08
N LYS A 635 -17.58 17.18 -4.65
CA LYS A 635 -16.90 18.49 -4.76
C LYS A 635 -16.14 18.73 -6.06
N HIS A 636 -15.92 17.70 -6.89
CA HIS A 636 -15.11 17.80 -8.11
C HIS A 636 -15.93 17.71 -9.40
N ILE A 637 -17.24 17.51 -9.27
CA ILE A 637 -18.17 17.59 -10.39
C ILE A 637 -18.45 19.05 -10.68
N PHE A 638 -18.50 19.38 -11.97
CA PHE A 638 -19.04 20.66 -12.42
C PHE A 638 -20.18 20.41 -13.39
N LYS A 639 -21.05 21.40 -13.49
CA LYS A 639 -22.19 21.43 -14.39
C LYS A 639 -21.78 22.22 -15.63
N LEU A 640 -22.19 21.76 -16.81
CA LEU A 640 -22.08 22.51 -18.08
C LEU A 640 -23.37 23.28 -18.38
N ALA A 641 -23.33 24.20 -19.35
CA ALA A 641 -24.46 25.09 -19.68
C ALA A 641 -25.77 24.37 -20.01
N GLN A 642 -25.70 23.18 -20.60
CA GLN A 642 -26.85 22.32 -20.92
C GLN A 642 -27.47 21.63 -19.69
N GLY A 643 -26.89 21.82 -18.51
CA GLY A 643 -27.38 21.25 -17.27
C GLY A 643 -26.78 19.89 -16.89
N GLU A 644 -25.93 19.35 -17.75
CA GLU A 644 -25.27 18.05 -17.56
C GLU A 644 -24.09 18.17 -16.59
N TYR A 645 -23.96 17.16 -15.72
CA TYR A 645 -22.88 17.06 -14.75
C TYR A 645 -21.74 16.21 -15.31
N VAL A 646 -20.51 16.67 -15.11
CA VAL A 646 -19.31 16.01 -15.62
C VAL A 646 -18.34 15.71 -14.49
N ALA A 647 -17.89 14.46 -14.45
CA ALA A 647 -16.83 13.96 -13.58
C ALA A 647 -15.47 14.04 -14.29
N PRO A 648 -14.65 15.08 -14.07
CA PRO A 648 -13.42 15.26 -14.85
C PRO A 648 -12.39 14.17 -14.56
N GLU A 649 -12.32 13.64 -13.34
CA GLU A 649 -11.36 12.57 -12.98
C GLU A 649 -11.60 11.28 -13.78
N LYS A 650 -12.86 10.95 -14.09
CA LYS A 650 -13.20 9.82 -14.97
C LYS A 650 -12.57 10.00 -16.35
N ILE A 651 -12.67 11.21 -16.90
CA ILE A 651 -12.20 11.57 -18.23
C ILE A 651 -10.66 11.59 -18.26
N GLU A 652 -10.03 12.20 -17.25
CA GLU A 652 -8.57 12.26 -17.09
C GLU A 652 -7.94 10.86 -17.04
N ASN A 653 -8.54 9.94 -16.29
CA ASN A 653 -8.07 8.55 -16.18
C ASN A 653 -8.16 7.79 -17.51
N VAL A 654 -9.05 8.19 -18.41
CA VAL A 654 -9.12 7.64 -19.77
C VAL A 654 -8.04 8.26 -20.65
N TYR A 655 -7.89 9.59 -20.64
CA TYR A 655 -6.96 10.29 -21.51
C TYR A 655 -5.48 10.05 -21.17
N VAL A 656 -5.13 9.80 -19.92
CA VAL A 656 -3.75 9.47 -19.54
C VAL A 656 -3.29 8.09 -20.07
N ARG A 657 -4.19 7.30 -20.65
CA ARG A 657 -3.86 6.03 -21.33
C ARG A 657 -3.33 6.25 -22.75
N THR A 658 -3.39 7.49 -23.27
CA THR A 658 -2.86 7.83 -24.59
C THR A 658 -1.34 7.93 -24.52
N GLY A 659 -0.63 7.35 -25.50
CA GLY A 659 0.83 7.37 -25.54
C GLY A 659 1.45 8.78 -25.64
N SER A 660 0.70 9.77 -26.10
CA SER A 660 1.11 11.17 -26.19
C SER A 660 0.86 12.00 -24.92
N VAL A 661 0.16 11.47 -23.91
CA VAL A 661 -0.27 12.23 -22.73
C VAL A 661 0.47 11.73 -21.49
N GLN A 662 1.22 12.62 -20.83
CA GLN A 662 1.88 12.32 -19.55
C GLN A 662 1.01 12.69 -18.36
N GLN A 663 0.40 13.88 -18.38
CA GLN A 663 -0.55 14.37 -17.39
C GLN A 663 -1.66 15.15 -18.09
N VAL A 664 -2.86 15.16 -17.51
CA VAL A 664 -3.99 15.90 -18.05
C VAL A 664 -4.83 16.47 -16.92
N TYR A 665 -5.24 17.72 -17.09
CA TYR A 665 -6.23 18.39 -16.24
C TYR A 665 -7.42 18.80 -17.11
N VAL A 666 -8.57 18.19 -16.87
CA VAL A 666 -9.84 18.48 -17.55
C VAL A 666 -10.66 19.42 -16.68
N ASP A 667 -11.22 20.45 -17.31
CA ASP A 667 -12.14 21.37 -16.64
C ASP A 667 -13.33 21.74 -17.53
N GLY A 668 -14.37 22.27 -16.88
CA GLY A 668 -15.60 22.76 -17.52
C GLY A 668 -16.12 24.00 -16.80
N ASP A 669 -16.64 24.94 -17.58
CA ASP A 669 -17.35 26.12 -17.06
C ASP A 669 -18.86 25.91 -17.17
N SER A 670 -19.60 26.34 -16.14
CA SER A 670 -21.06 26.28 -16.13
C SER A 670 -21.76 27.10 -17.21
N LEU A 671 -21.05 28.05 -17.81
CA LEU A 671 -21.55 28.85 -18.93
C LEU A 671 -21.22 28.23 -20.29
N GLU A 672 -20.40 27.18 -20.32
CA GLU A 672 -19.89 26.57 -21.55
C GLU A 672 -20.50 25.19 -21.81
N ARG A 673 -20.61 24.81 -23.08
CA ARG A 673 -21.24 23.54 -23.49
C ARG A 673 -20.27 22.37 -23.60
N SER A 674 -18.98 22.67 -23.59
CA SER A 674 -17.88 21.77 -23.94
C SER A 674 -16.82 21.75 -22.85
N LEU A 675 -15.98 20.70 -22.88
CA LEU A 675 -14.83 20.58 -21.98
C LEU A 675 -13.56 21.08 -22.64
N VAL A 676 -12.65 21.59 -21.81
CA VAL A 676 -11.27 21.94 -22.19
C VAL A 676 -10.28 21.15 -21.33
N ALA A 677 -9.05 20.99 -21.80
CA ALA A 677 -8.00 20.38 -20.98
C ALA A 677 -6.63 21.05 -21.13
N ILE A 678 -5.86 21.00 -20.05
CA ILE A 678 -4.43 21.30 -20.01
C ILE A 678 -3.68 19.97 -20.02
N VAL A 679 -2.81 19.77 -21.00
CA VAL A 679 -2.14 18.49 -21.25
C VAL A 679 -0.64 18.67 -21.15
N VAL A 680 0.02 17.91 -20.28
CA VAL A 680 1.48 17.77 -20.29
C VAL A 680 1.80 16.59 -21.22
N PRO A 681 2.47 16.83 -22.37
CA PRO A 681 2.73 15.76 -23.33
C PRO A 681 3.78 14.76 -22.84
N GLU A 682 3.71 13.52 -23.31
CA GLU A 682 4.83 12.59 -23.23
C GLU A 682 5.86 12.95 -24.30
N PHE A 683 6.79 13.84 -23.94
CA PHE A 683 7.73 14.45 -24.87
C PHE A 683 8.58 13.44 -25.66
N HIS A 684 8.86 12.26 -25.10
CA HIS A 684 9.60 11.23 -25.84
C HIS A 684 8.81 10.74 -27.06
N GLU A 685 7.52 10.42 -26.89
CA GLU A 685 6.67 9.93 -27.96
C GLU A 685 6.28 11.06 -28.94
N ILE A 686 6.01 12.27 -28.43
CA ILE A 686 5.71 13.42 -29.28
C ILE A 686 6.89 13.80 -30.18
N LYS A 687 8.12 13.83 -29.65
CA LYS A 687 9.31 14.13 -30.47
C LYS A 687 9.51 13.10 -31.57
N LYS A 688 9.26 11.83 -31.27
CA LYS A 688 9.34 10.74 -32.24
C LYS A 688 8.29 10.88 -33.33
N TRP A 689 7.05 11.21 -32.97
CA TRP A 689 5.99 11.47 -33.94
C TRP A 689 6.29 12.70 -34.80
N TYR A 690 6.76 13.79 -34.19
CA TYR A 690 7.13 15.03 -34.88
C TYR A 690 8.22 14.79 -35.94
N LYS A 691 9.28 14.06 -35.58
CA LYS A 691 10.37 13.70 -36.50
C LYS A 691 9.88 12.85 -37.68
N ALA A 692 8.89 11.99 -37.46
CA ALA A 692 8.36 11.12 -38.49
C ALA A 692 7.33 11.79 -39.42
N ASN A 693 6.66 12.87 -39.00
CA ASN A 693 5.50 13.43 -39.72
C ASN A 693 5.63 14.92 -40.09
N ILE A 694 6.53 15.67 -39.46
CA ILE A 694 6.63 17.13 -39.62
C ILE A 694 8.04 17.58 -40.04
N SER A 695 9.06 17.35 -39.22
CA SER A 695 10.44 17.81 -39.49
C SER A 695 11.47 17.00 -38.70
N GLU A 696 12.61 16.72 -39.32
CA GLU A 696 13.75 16.02 -38.68
C GLU A 696 14.54 16.90 -37.68
N GLU A 697 14.29 18.21 -37.67
CA GLU A 697 15.00 19.16 -36.81
C GLU A 697 14.76 18.93 -35.31
N GLU A 698 15.79 19.24 -34.51
CA GLU A 698 15.66 19.31 -33.05
C GLU A 698 14.76 20.50 -32.67
N ILE A 699 13.74 20.24 -31.86
CA ILE A 699 12.77 21.23 -31.41
C ILE A 699 12.63 21.17 -29.89
N SER A 700 12.54 22.33 -29.25
CA SER A 700 12.37 22.40 -27.79
C SER A 700 10.97 21.93 -27.38
N ASN A 701 10.83 21.53 -26.11
CA ASN A 701 9.53 21.13 -25.56
C ASN A 701 8.51 22.28 -25.60
N GLN A 702 8.96 23.51 -25.41
CA GLN A 702 8.12 24.70 -25.43
C GLN A 702 7.59 24.98 -26.84
N GLU A 703 8.46 24.91 -27.86
CA GLU A 703 8.04 25.11 -29.26
C GLU A 703 7.10 24.00 -29.74
N LEU A 704 7.31 22.75 -29.31
CA LEU A 704 6.39 21.65 -29.59
C LEU A 704 4.98 21.92 -29.07
N CYS A 705 4.87 22.49 -27.86
CA CYS A 705 3.58 22.80 -27.25
C CYS A 705 2.83 23.91 -28.00
N LEU A 706 3.53 24.78 -28.72
CA LEU A 706 2.95 25.86 -29.53
C LEU A 706 2.60 25.43 -30.96
N ASN A 707 3.11 24.28 -31.42
CA ASN A 707 2.89 23.82 -32.78
C ASN A 707 1.44 23.31 -32.97
N LYS A 708 0.68 23.96 -33.87
CA LYS A 708 -0.73 23.65 -34.12
C LYS A 708 -0.98 22.21 -34.59
N GLN A 709 -0.05 21.62 -35.34
CA GLN A 709 -0.18 20.22 -35.80
C GLN A 709 0.02 19.24 -34.65
N VAL A 710 0.94 19.54 -33.72
CA VAL A 710 1.13 18.74 -32.49
C VAL A 710 -0.10 18.83 -31.59
N VAL A 711 -0.63 20.04 -31.38
CA VAL A 711 -1.87 20.25 -30.61
C VAL A 711 -3.04 19.45 -31.19
N ALA A 712 -3.20 19.47 -32.52
CA ALA A 712 -4.24 18.71 -33.20
C ALA A 712 -4.05 17.19 -33.06
N TYR A 713 -2.82 16.69 -33.25
CA TYR A 713 -2.49 15.28 -33.09
C TYR A 713 -2.83 14.76 -31.69
N VAL A 714 -2.42 15.47 -30.64
CA VAL A 714 -2.71 15.10 -29.25
C VAL A 714 -4.22 15.07 -28.98
N LEU A 715 -4.95 16.09 -29.44
CA LEU A 715 -6.40 16.16 -29.28
C LEU A 715 -7.11 14.99 -29.99
N ASP A 716 -6.68 14.64 -31.20
CA ASP A 716 -7.27 13.54 -31.96
C ASP A 716 -7.01 12.18 -31.32
N GLU A 717 -5.81 11.95 -30.78
CA GLU A 717 -5.53 10.73 -30.01
C GLU A 717 -6.35 10.65 -28.72
N MET A 718 -6.50 11.77 -28.00
CA MET A 718 -7.38 11.85 -26.82
C MET A 718 -8.83 11.52 -27.18
N ARG A 719 -9.37 12.08 -28.27
CA ARG A 719 -10.72 11.76 -28.73
C ARG A 719 -10.88 10.30 -29.15
N ALA A 720 -9.86 9.73 -29.80
CA ALA A 720 -9.86 8.32 -30.18
C ALA A 720 -9.92 7.40 -28.96
N ILE A 721 -9.06 7.61 -27.94
CA ILE A 721 -9.09 6.79 -26.73
C ILE A 721 -10.39 7.01 -25.94
N GLY A 722 -10.92 8.24 -25.93
CA GLY A 722 -12.19 8.57 -25.29
C GLY A 722 -13.34 7.77 -25.89
N LYS A 723 -13.46 7.74 -27.22
CA LYS A 723 -14.47 6.94 -27.92
C LYS A 723 -14.29 5.45 -27.66
N ALA A 724 -13.06 4.94 -27.72
CA ALA A 724 -12.75 3.53 -27.44
C ALA A 724 -13.15 3.11 -26.01
N ASN A 725 -13.09 4.04 -25.05
CA ASN A 725 -13.49 3.83 -23.66
C ASN A 725 -14.91 4.32 -23.33
N LYS A 726 -15.73 4.55 -24.36
CA LYS A 726 -17.16 4.90 -24.23
C LYS A 726 -17.43 6.21 -23.47
N LEU A 727 -16.52 7.19 -23.56
CA LEU A 727 -16.86 8.56 -23.17
C LEU A 727 -17.91 9.11 -24.13
N ASN A 728 -19.01 9.62 -23.57
CA ASN A 728 -20.09 10.21 -24.36
C ASN A 728 -19.63 11.54 -25.01
N SER A 729 -20.46 12.12 -25.89
CA SER A 729 -20.09 13.34 -26.62
C SER A 729 -19.80 14.55 -25.73
N ILE A 730 -20.44 14.62 -24.57
CA ILE A 730 -20.31 15.72 -23.60
C ILE A 730 -19.04 15.56 -22.76
N GLU A 731 -18.61 14.31 -22.54
CA GLU A 731 -17.36 13.94 -21.87
C GLU A 731 -16.13 14.09 -22.80
N GLN A 732 -16.32 14.41 -24.08
CA GLN A 732 -15.19 14.63 -25.00
C GLN A 732 -14.67 16.06 -24.90
N VAL A 733 -13.39 16.20 -24.57
CA VAL A 733 -12.67 17.47 -24.65
C VAL A 733 -12.66 18.00 -26.08
N GLN A 734 -13.03 19.28 -26.21
CA GLN A 734 -13.15 19.95 -27.50
C GLN A 734 -11.91 20.77 -27.86
N SER A 735 -11.12 21.18 -26.88
CA SER A 735 -9.83 21.84 -27.13
C SER A 735 -8.86 21.62 -25.99
N VAL A 736 -7.57 21.64 -26.33
CA VAL A 736 -6.48 21.42 -25.40
C VAL A 736 -5.46 22.55 -25.49
N TYR A 737 -4.79 22.82 -24.37
CA TYR A 737 -3.54 23.56 -24.31
C TYR A 737 -2.43 22.60 -23.89
N LEU A 738 -1.29 22.66 -24.58
CA LEU A 738 -0.12 21.83 -24.24
C LEU A 738 0.79 22.59 -23.27
N GLU A 739 1.09 21.99 -22.13
CA GLU A 739 1.95 22.53 -21.10
C GLU A 739 3.32 21.85 -21.13
N SER A 740 4.36 22.68 -21.11
CA SER A 740 5.76 22.23 -21.13
C SER A 740 6.30 21.87 -19.75
N GLU A 741 5.76 22.48 -18.70
CA GLU A 741 6.14 22.24 -17.31
C GLU A 741 5.21 21.22 -16.63
N PRO A 742 5.71 20.06 -16.17
CA PRO A 742 4.87 19.07 -15.48
C PRO A 742 4.22 19.63 -14.20
N PHE A 743 3.01 19.16 -13.90
CA PHE A 743 2.39 19.40 -12.59
C PHE A 743 3.20 18.67 -11.52
N SER A 744 3.56 19.36 -10.44
CA SER A 744 4.40 18.80 -9.39
C SER A 744 3.95 19.23 -7.98
N VAL A 745 4.55 18.62 -6.95
CA VAL A 745 4.30 19.03 -5.55
C VAL A 745 5.01 20.36 -5.29
N GLU A 746 6.19 20.53 -5.88
CA GLU A 746 7.09 21.67 -5.75
C GLU A 746 6.48 22.95 -6.32
N ASN A 747 5.82 22.88 -7.49
CA ASN A 747 5.09 24.02 -8.07
C ASN A 747 3.66 24.15 -7.50
N GLY A 748 3.32 23.37 -6.48
CA GLY A 748 2.06 23.48 -5.75
C GLY A 748 0.81 23.02 -6.52
N LEU A 749 0.96 22.39 -7.69
CA LEU A 749 -0.16 21.94 -8.53
C LEU A 749 -0.61 20.50 -8.22
N LEU A 750 0.23 19.72 -7.54
CA LEU A 750 -0.12 18.40 -7.04
C LEU A 750 -0.10 18.37 -5.50
N THR A 751 -0.89 17.46 -4.95
CA THR A 751 -0.77 17.00 -3.55
C THR A 751 0.46 16.11 -3.40
N PRO A 752 0.98 15.89 -2.17
CA PRO A 752 2.05 14.91 -1.92
C PRO A 752 1.75 13.49 -2.41
N THR A 753 0.47 13.15 -2.60
CA THR A 753 0.01 11.87 -3.17
C THR A 753 -0.15 11.90 -4.69
N MET A 754 0.40 12.93 -5.36
CA MET A 754 0.37 13.16 -6.80
C MET A 754 -1.03 13.36 -7.40
N LYS A 755 -2.03 13.71 -6.57
CA LYS A 755 -3.37 14.11 -7.03
C LYS A 755 -3.41 15.59 -7.42
N ALA A 756 -4.12 15.92 -8.49
CA ALA A 756 -4.29 17.28 -8.99
C ALA A 756 -4.97 18.21 -7.96
N LYS A 757 -4.37 19.35 -7.67
CA LYS A 757 -4.95 20.43 -6.86
C LYS A 757 -5.82 21.33 -7.75
N ARG A 758 -7.04 20.88 -8.04
CA ARG A 758 -7.93 21.49 -9.05
C ARG A 758 -8.16 23.00 -8.86
N PRO A 759 -8.37 23.55 -7.64
CA PRO A 759 -8.51 25.00 -7.47
C PRO A 759 -7.26 25.79 -7.86
N GLN A 760 -6.08 25.27 -7.54
CA GLN A 760 -4.79 25.86 -7.91
C GLN A 760 -4.53 25.76 -9.41
N LEU A 761 -4.86 24.63 -10.03
CA LEU A 761 -4.79 24.46 -11.49
C LEU A 761 -5.76 25.42 -12.19
N ARG A 762 -7.01 25.52 -11.73
CA ARG A 762 -8.01 26.46 -12.25
C ARG A 762 -7.54 27.90 -12.13
N LEU A 763 -6.89 28.26 -11.02
CA LEU A 763 -6.32 29.59 -10.82
C LEU A 763 -5.14 29.85 -11.77
N LYS A 764 -4.17 28.93 -11.87
CA LYS A 764 -2.99 29.04 -12.76
C LYS A 764 -3.41 29.18 -14.22
N TYR A 765 -4.38 28.39 -14.67
CA TYR A 765 -4.77 28.29 -16.07
C TYR A 765 -6.05 29.05 -16.42
N LYS A 766 -6.52 29.96 -15.55
CA LYS A 766 -7.79 30.69 -15.73
C LYS A 766 -7.86 31.40 -17.08
N GLU A 767 -6.83 32.17 -17.43
CA GLU A 767 -6.78 32.93 -18.68
C GLU A 767 -6.63 32.01 -19.90
N THR A 768 -5.81 30.96 -19.78
CA THR A 768 -5.63 29.95 -20.83
C THR A 768 -6.95 29.25 -21.16
N MET A 769 -7.71 28.82 -20.17
CA MET A 769 -9.00 28.16 -20.38
C MET A 769 -10.02 29.13 -20.99
N ALA A 770 -10.07 30.38 -20.54
CA ALA A 770 -10.91 31.40 -21.16
C ALA A 770 -10.57 31.62 -22.65
N ALA A 771 -9.28 31.61 -23.00
CA ALA A 771 -8.83 31.69 -24.38
C ALA A 771 -9.25 30.46 -25.21
N LEU A 772 -9.19 29.25 -24.63
CA LEU A 772 -9.65 28.02 -25.28
C LEU A 772 -11.15 28.10 -25.60
N TYR A 773 -11.99 28.52 -24.65
CA TYR A 773 -13.44 28.67 -24.89
C TYR A 773 -13.74 29.73 -25.94
N LYS A 774 -13.08 30.89 -25.88
CA LYS A 774 -13.23 31.94 -26.89
C LYS A 774 -12.85 31.46 -28.29
N ALA A 775 -11.79 30.67 -28.41
CA ALA A 775 -11.36 30.10 -29.69
C ALA A 775 -12.32 29.03 -30.22
N GLN A 776 -13.04 28.32 -29.34
CA GLN A 776 -14.11 27.39 -29.73
C GLN A 776 -15.34 28.14 -30.23
N ALA A 777 -15.77 29.19 -29.54
CA ALA A 777 -16.94 29.97 -29.93
C ALA A 777 -16.76 30.72 -31.26
N ALA A 778 -15.50 30.93 -31.69
CA ALA A 778 -15.16 31.55 -32.97
C ALA A 778 -15.13 30.57 -34.15
N LYS A 779 -15.25 29.25 -33.91
CA LYS A 779 -15.36 28.20 -34.94
C LYS A 779 -16.80 27.78 -35.09
#